data_AF-A0A970WSS8-F1
#
_entry.id   AF-A0A970WSS8-F1
#
_cell.length_a   1.000
_cell.length_b   1.000
_cell.length_c   1.000
_cell.angle_alpha   90.00
_cell.angle_beta   90.00
_cell.angle_gamma   90.00
#
_symmetry.space_group_name_H-M   'P 1'
#
loop_
_entity.id
_entity.type
_entity.pdbx_description
1 polymer ?
#
loop_
_entity_poly.entity_id
_entity_poly.type
_entity_poly.pdbx_seq_one_letter_code
_entity_poly.pdbx_strand_id
1 'polypeptide(L)'
;MFSFLHSAEPGSLAEHIRSGRAATSALFTIEQLYDYLVSSLGDGLYIHARGKRWAEIETVLDRMPDASPLDVAIVKTVGLLGAVGQWQQLRATPQVLRLALAPHYSARESDKATKTLVAQSCLASRRYNNSFALWEGSDVDLDERFRVARDRLSPDITIADLASQFMEHRPLVARRHSFETGSLRYFDVRFVNAQDLGSDLGPVVGGGADGAVFIVLPENQEGRELALRAIQSPDFRNRKDLLWALPTNVQPLADAIRETACLEWIKSNTPELEGDRTARIELRARHADLQRRVASALAAILSPTPYATDDCEWYHNGREHRLESRRELNEFLSGMADDLYPKTPTIRNELVNRQDLSSSAAAARRNLIEAMLVHAEKPDLGIEGNPPEKCMYLSLLYDPGIHRNLSGCWQFAPPRQSADAGIQAIWKAISGFFSTTENGALPILDLYRQLASPPYGLKSGPMPILLCAALLANDATVALYEDGTFVPQPTVAVMERLLRSPESFTVQRWRITGIRAQVFERLAELLGRNQNGSTKRDLLDVVRPLCRFVGELNEYARYTQTVGPATIGIREALLQARQPDRLLFTDLPTACGMKPFKSNGKMNAAELDTFVNAVRNGLAELQRCYDELLAELGKSIGSAFGENGTFRVNRASLARRAAALASWVADTNLKSFALRAADTRLDDSAWIESLSALLAHKPPGAWRDDTRARFELELTKTARLFSHVEALGFPGQQQDDYQGGEAVESMRIGITTSDATEREHVVRVTAATKKRVDELEKEIQHVVSKVGKNGQIDLAIAALARVTNKLLK
;
A
#
# COMPACT_ATOMS: atom_id res chain seq x y z
N MET A 1 -3.16 38.09 51.70
CA MET A 1 -3.43 39.26 52.59
C MET A 1 -2.99 40.57 51.97
N PHE A 2 -1.73 40.74 51.56
CA PHE A 2 -1.28 41.98 50.90
C PHE A 2 -2.07 42.30 49.62
N SER A 3 -2.34 41.29 48.78
CA SER A 3 -3.20 41.45 47.59
C SER A 3 -4.60 41.95 47.97
N PHE A 4 -5.32 41.25 48.86
CA PHE A 4 -6.64 41.68 49.33
C PHE A 4 -6.72 43.13 49.84
N LEU A 5 -5.69 43.59 50.58
CA LEU A 5 -5.69 44.92 51.21
C LEU A 5 -5.32 46.06 50.25
N HIS A 6 -4.50 45.81 49.23
CA HIS A 6 -3.89 46.87 48.40
C HIS A 6 -4.08 46.72 46.89
N SER A 7 -4.52 45.55 46.39
CA SER A 7 -4.70 45.33 44.96
C SER A 7 -5.92 46.09 44.40
N ALA A 8 -5.98 46.24 43.08
CA ALA A 8 -7.16 46.75 42.37
C ALA A 8 -7.97 45.61 41.74
N GLU A 9 -7.83 44.39 42.28
CA GLU A 9 -8.57 43.22 41.78
C GLU A 9 -10.06 43.35 42.10
N PRO A 10 -10.94 42.83 41.22
CA PRO A 10 -12.37 42.76 41.45
C PRO A 10 -12.72 42.10 42.81
N GLY A 11 -13.48 42.82 43.65
CA GLY A 11 -13.90 42.39 44.99
C GLY A 11 -12.89 42.65 46.12
N SER A 12 -11.73 43.24 45.83
CA SER A 12 -10.73 43.57 46.85
C SER A 12 -11.19 44.69 47.81
N LEU A 13 -10.58 44.78 49.00
CA LEU A 13 -10.92 45.83 49.97
C LEU A 13 -10.59 47.22 49.43
N ALA A 14 -9.46 47.38 48.74
CA ALA A 14 -9.05 48.65 48.16
C ALA A 14 -9.94 49.09 47.00
N GLU A 15 -10.51 48.16 46.22
CA GLU A 15 -11.54 48.49 45.24
C GLU A 15 -12.87 48.86 45.91
N HIS A 16 -13.31 48.14 46.95
CA HIS A 16 -14.52 48.47 47.71
C HIS A 16 -14.46 49.89 48.29
N ILE A 17 -13.32 50.30 48.85
CA ILE A 17 -13.12 51.65 49.38
C ILE A 17 -13.13 52.70 48.26
N ARG A 18 -12.52 52.41 47.11
CA ARG A 18 -12.43 53.34 45.96
C ARG A 18 -13.74 53.50 45.19
N SER A 19 -14.54 52.43 45.08
CA SER A 19 -15.81 52.42 44.36
C SER A 19 -16.94 53.16 45.10
N GLY A 20 -16.73 53.53 46.37
CA GLY A 20 -17.35 54.69 47.00
C GLY A 20 -18.83 54.92 46.69
N ARG A 21 -19.72 53.95 46.97
CA ARG A 21 -21.14 54.26 47.18
C ARG A 21 -21.25 55.06 48.48
N ALA A 22 -21.28 56.38 48.34
CA ALA A 22 -21.25 57.39 49.41
C ALA A 22 -22.46 57.35 50.36
N ALA A 23 -22.58 56.30 51.17
CA ALA A 23 -23.43 56.30 52.36
C ALA A 23 -22.65 55.69 53.53
N THR A 24 -22.80 56.29 54.70
CA THR A 24 -22.20 55.95 56.01
C THR A 24 -22.53 54.55 56.55
N SER A 25 -22.99 53.62 55.70
CA SER A 25 -23.41 52.26 56.03
C SER A 25 -22.74 51.15 55.20
N ALA A 26 -21.78 51.46 54.32
CA ALA A 26 -21.09 50.46 53.50
C ALA A 26 -19.91 49.83 54.26
N LEU A 27 -20.19 48.86 55.14
CA LEU A 27 -19.17 48.00 55.70
C LEU A 27 -18.81 46.89 54.70
N PHE A 28 -17.54 46.49 54.66
CA PHE A 28 -17.13 45.31 53.90
C PHE A 28 -17.62 44.04 54.62
N THR A 29 -18.49 43.26 53.96
CA THR A 29 -19.17 42.12 54.60
C THR A 29 -18.44 40.78 54.38
N ILE A 30 -18.81 39.77 55.18
CA ILE A 30 -18.26 38.41 55.06
C ILE A 30 -18.62 37.77 53.71
N GLU A 31 -19.80 38.08 53.16
CA GLU A 31 -20.18 37.68 51.79
C GLU A 31 -19.21 38.24 50.75
N GLN A 32 -18.85 39.52 50.82
CA GLN A 32 -17.94 40.14 49.86
C GLN A 32 -16.54 39.54 49.97
N LEU A 33 -16.12 39.13 51.17
CA LEU A 33 -14.89 38.37 51.36
C LEU A 33 -14.93 37.01 50.66
N TYR A 34 -16.06 36.30 50.75
CA TYR A 34 -16.25 35.04 50.03
C TYR A 34 -16.13 35.24 48.51
N ASP A 35 -16.80 36.24 47.96
CA ASP A 35 -16.77 36.52 46.50
C ASP A 35 -15.36 36.85 46.01
N TYR A 36 -14.59 37.61 46.78
CA TYR A 36 -13.17 37.87 46.49
C TYR A 36 -12.32 36.60 46.51
N LEU A 37 -12.53 35.72 47.50
CA LEU A 37 -11.74 34.49 47.61
C LEU A 37 -12.01 33.55 46.43
N VAL A 38 -13.27 33.39 46.04
CA VAL A 38 -13.64 32.57 44.88
C VAL A 38 -13.06 33.16 43.58
N SER A 39 -13.15 34.48 43.38
CA SER A 39 -12.63 35.11 42.16
C SER A 39 -11.11 35.08 42.07
N SER A 40 -10.40 35.23 43.20
CA SER A 40 -8.93 35.32 43.23
C SER A 40 -8.21 33.98 43.28
N LEU A 41 -8.79 32.99 43.98
CA LEU A 41 -8.15 31.68 44.18
C LEU A 41 -8.73 30.59 43.28
N GLY A 42 -9.96 30.77 42.75
CA GLY A 42 -10.62 29.85 41.82
C GLY A 42 -10.57 28.40 42.30
N ASP A 43 -10.18 27.50 41.38
CA ASP A 43 -10.05 26.07 41.63
C ASP A 43 -9.03 25.73 42.74
N GLY A 44 -8.15 26.66 43.10
CA GLY A 44 -7.18 26.53 44.19
C GLY A 44 -7.82 26.30 45.58
N LEU A 45 -9.06 26.78 45.78
CA LEU A 45 -9.79 26.62 47.05
C LEU A 45 -10.18 25.17 47.36
N TYR A 46 -10.26 24.32 46.33
CA TYR A 46 -10.71 22.93 46.46
C TYR A 46 -9.55 21.95 46.70
N ILE A 47 -8.29 22.41 46.65
CA ILE A 47 -7.07 21.57 46.62
C ILE A 47 -6.68 21.01 48.00
N HIS A 48 -7.19 21.58 49.10
CA HIS A 48 -6.80 21.17 50.46
C HIS A 48 -7.91 20.38 51.19
N ALA A 49 -7.60 19.80 52.35
CA ALA A 49 -8.54 19.09 53.25
C ALA A 49 -9.78 19.90 53.71
N ARG A 50 -9.93 21.14 53.22
CA ARG A 50 -11.03 22.08 53.46
C ARG A 50 -11.86 22.39 52.21
N GLY A 51 -11.50 21.83 51.05
CA GLY A 51 -12.20 22.00 49.76
C GLY A 51 -13.65 21.52 49.79
N LYS A 52 -13.94 20.49 50.60
CA LYS A 52 -15.30 20.00 50.88
C LYS A 52 -16.23 21.14 51.31
N ARG A 53 -15.77 22.06 52.18
CA ARG A 53 -16.59 23.18 52.68
C ARG A 53 -16.87 24.25 51.62
N TRP A 54 -15.98 24.43 50.65
CA TRP A 54 -16.20 25.35 49.54
C TRP A 54 -17.20 24.77 48.53
N ALA A 55 -17.07 23.47 48.22
CA ALA A 55 -18.01 22.74 47.38
C ALA A 55 -19.42 22.67 48.00
N GLU A 56 -19.52 22.56 49.33
CA GLU A 56 -20.78 22.62 50.07
C GLU A 56 -21.50 23.97 49.88
N ILE A 57 -20.76 25.09 49.90
CA ILE A 57 -21.33 26.43 49.70
C ILE A 57 -21.94 26.54 48.30
N GLU A 58 -21.18 26.18 47.27
CA GLU A 58 -21.68 26.22 45.88
C GLU A 58 -22.86 25.28 45.68
N THR A 59 -22.81 24.08 46.24
CA THR A 59 -23.90 23.10 46.12
C THR A 59 -25.19 23.62 46.75
N VAL A 60 -25.11 24.31 47.89
CA VAL A 60 -26.27 24.92 48.53
C VAL A 60 -26.76 26.14 47.75
N LEU A 61 -25.87 26.99 47.21
CA LEU A 61 -26.24 28.12 46.36
C LEU A 61 -26.92 27.68 45.04
N ASP A 62 -26.41 26.64 44.37
CA ASP A 62 -26.98 26.06 43.15
C ASP A 62 -28.40 25.50 43.37
N ARG A 63 -28.70 25.01 44.58
CA ARG A 63 -30.04 24.52 44.95
C ARG A 63 -31.05 25.66 45.17
N MET A 64 -30.59 26.92 45.20
CA MET A 64 -31.41 28.10 45.44
C MET A 64 -31.27 29.15 44.32
N PRO A 65 -31.68 28.82 43.07
CA PRO A 65 -31.55 29.74 41.94
C PRO A 65 -32.37 31.03 42.09
N ASP A 66 -33.50 30.98 42.84
CA ASP A 66 -34.36 32.13 43.12
C ASP A 66 -34.17 32.69 44.56
N ALA A 67 -33.02 32.43 45.20
CA ALA A 67 -32.76 32.93 46.55
C ALA A 67 -32.73 34.46 46.63
N SER A 68 -33.23 35.00 47.74
CA SER A 68 -33.10 36.43 48.00
C SER A 68 -31.63 36.79 48.27
N PRO A 69 -31.21 38.06 48.05
CA PRO A 69 -29.85 38.50 48.39
C PRO A 69 -29.48 38.24 49.86
N LEU A 70 -30.45 38.26 50.77
CA LEU A 70 -30.26 37.92 52.18
C LEU A 70 -29.96 36.44 52.38
N ASP A 71 -30.64 35.55 51.65
CA ASP A 71 -30.44 34.10 51.76
C ASP A 71 -29.04 33.71 51.27
N VAL A 72 -28.61 34.28 50.13
CA VAL A 72 -27.26 34.11 49.58
C VAL A 72 -26.20 34.61 50.58
N ALA A 73 -26.42 35.81 51.15
CA ALA A 73 -25.51 36.38 52.15
C ALA A 73 -25.37 35.48 53.39
N ILE A 74 -26.48 34.90 53.89
CA ILE A 74 -26.46 33.98 55.03
C ILE A 74 -25.67 32.71 54.69
N VAL A 75 -25.89 32.10 53.52
CA VAL A 75 -25.22 30.86 53.11
C VAL A 75 -23.72 31.06 52.98
N LYS A 76 -23.29 32.12 52.27
CA LYS A 76 -21.87 32.48 52.15
C LYS A 76 -21.23 32.75 53.51
N THR A 77 -21.94 33.46 54.40
CA THR A 77 -21.46 33.78 55.74
C THR A 77 -21.32 32.54 56.62
N VAL A 78 -22.34 31.67 56.66
CA VAL A 78 -22.30 30.39 57.41
C VAL A 78 -21.19 29.49 56.87
N GLY A 79 -21.07 29.40 55.55
CA GLY A 79 -20.04 28.62 54.88
C GLY A 79 -18.62 29.09 55.19
N LEU A 80 -18.36 30.40 55.07
CA LEU A 80 -17.04 30.97 55.33
C LEU A 80 -16.67 30.88 56.82
N LEU A 81 -17.61 31.15 57.72
CA LEU A 81 -17.42 30.91 59.17
C LEU A 81 -17.21 29.43 59.46
N GLY A 82 -17.85 28.53 58.71
CA GLY A 82 -17.58 27.09 58.75
C GLY A 82 -16.14 26.78 58.33
N ALA A 83 -15.67 27.32 57.21
CA ALA A 83 -14.33 27.09 56.68
C ALA A 83 -13.20 27.63 57.59
N VAL A 84 -13.43 28.76 58.28
CA VAL A 84 -12.40 29.48 59.05
C VAL A 84 -12.55 29.36 60.58
N GLY A 85 -13.77 29.19 61.10
CA GLY A 85 -14.16 29.44 62.49
C GLY A 85 -13.64 28.50 63.58
N GLN A 86 -12.98 27.39 63.24
CA GLN A 86 -12.37 26.50 64.25
C GLN A 86 -11.19 27.14 64.99
N TRP A 87 -10.54 28.14 64.40
CA TRP A 87 -9.30 28.71 64.93
C TRP A 87 -9.52 29.83 65.97
N GLN A 88 -10.75 30.34 66.10
CA GLN A 88 -11.08 31.53 66.91
C GLN A 88 -12.39 31.38 67.72
N GLN A 89 -12.94 30.16 67.80
CA GLN A 89 -14.28 29.90 68.39
C GLN A 89 -15.44 30.69 67.76
N LEU A 90 -15.23 31.32 66.60
CA LEU A 90 -16.21 32.07 65.83
C LEU A 90 -17.15 31.09 65.11
N ARG A 91 -18.33 30.86 65.70
CA ARG A 91 -19.38 30.00 65.15
C ARG A 91 -20.49 30.84 64.56
N ALA A 92 -21.15 30.33 63.52
CA ALA A 92 -22.36 30.93 62.96
C ALA A 92 -23.56 30.78 63.92
N THR A 93 -23.53 31.48 65.06
CA THR A 93 -24.67 31.57 65.99
C THR A 93 -25.65 32.63 65.50
N PRO A 94 -26.91 32.64 65.98
CA PRO A 94 -27.88 33.69 65.63
C PRO A 94 -27.33 35.10 65.90
N GLN A 95 -26.58 35.29 66.99
CA GLN A 95 -25.98 36.58 67.35
C GLN A 95 -24.88 36.99 66.35
N VAL A 96 -24.00 36.05 65.97
CA VAL A 96 -22.91 36.32 65.01
C VAL A 96 -23.46 36.61 63.62
N LEU A 97 -24.49 35.89 63.17
CA LEU A 97 -25.13 36.15 61.88
C LEU A 97 -25.80 37.53 61.83
N ARG A 98 -26.52 37.93 62.88
CA ARG A 98 -27.11 39.27 62.97
C ARG A 98 -26.05 40.38 62.91
N LEU A 99 -24.89 40.17 63.53
CA LEU A 99 -23.79 41.13 63.50
C LEU A 99 -23.11 41.17 62.13
N ALA A 100 -22.87 40.02 61.50
CA ALA A 100 -22.22 39.92 60.19
C ALA A 100 -23.04 40.51 59.04
N LEU A 101 -24.37 40.54 59.19
CA LEU A 101 -25.32 41.04 58.19
C LEU A 101 -25.75 42.51 58.44
N ALA A 102 -25.40 43.08 59.60
CA ALA A 102 -25.66 44.47 59.91
C ALA A 102 -24.62 45.40 59.23
N PRO A 103 -25.01 46.64 58.84
CA PRO A 103 -26.32 47.27 58.98
C PRO A 103 -27.29 46.97 57.82
N HIS A 104 -26.88 46.18 56.83
CA HIS A 104 -27.65 45.96 55.59
C HIS A 104 -28.99 45.27 55.81
N TYR A 105 -29.09 44.41 56.84
CA TYR A 105 -30.30 43.69 57.18
C TYR A 105 -30.62 43.79 58.67
N SER A 106 -31.91 43.91 59.01
CA SER A 106 -32.35 43.96 60.40
C SER A 106 -32.32 42.58 61.06
N ALA A 107 -32.17 42.54 62.39
CA ALA A 107 -32.17 41.28 63.13
C ALA A 107 -33.43 40.43 62.91
N ARG A 108 -34.60 41.06 62.70
CA ARG A 108 -35.87 40.36 62.42
C ARG A 108 -35.86 39.70 61.04
N GLU A 109 -35.28 40.34 60.04
CA GLU A 109 -35.17 39.80 58.67
C GLU A 109 -34.19 38.63 58.64
N SER A 110 -33.00 38.79 59.25
CA SER A 110 -32.00 37.71 59.33
C SER A 110 -32.53 36.48 60.07
N ASP A 111 -33.25 36.66 61.18
CA ASP A 111 -33.86 35.56 61.93
C ASP A 111 -34.94 34.83 61.12
N LYS A 112 -35.75 35.57 60.36
CA LYS A 112 -36.80 34.99 59.51
C LYS A 112 -36.17 34.18 58.36
N ALA A 113 -35.20 34.76 57.65
CA ALA A 113 -34.49 34.10 56.55
C ALA A 113 -33.75 32.84 57.03
N THR A 114 -33.06 32.91 58.18
CA THR A 114 -32.38 31.74 58.75
C THR A 114 -33.35 30.61 59.07
N LYS A 115 -34.56 30.91 59.59
CA LYS A 115 -35.60 29.90 59.84
C LYS A 115 -36.12 29.28 58.54
N THR A 116 -36.31 30.07 57.49
CA THR A 116 -36.70 29.59 56.16
C THR A 116 -35.65 28.65 55.58
N LEU A 117 -34.37 29.03 55.64
CA LEU A 117 -33.26 28.22 55.15
C LEU A 117 -33.07 26.91 55.93
N VAL A 118 -33.38 26.89 57.22
CA VAL A 118 -33.42 25.65 58.02
C VAL A 118 -34.60 24.77 57.58
N ALA A 119 -35.77 25.35 57.32
CA ALA A 119 -36.94 24.59 56.85
C ALA A 119 -36.75 24.03 55.42
N GLN A 120 -35.95 24.69 54.59
CA GLN A 120 -35.58 24.25 53.23
C GLN A 120 -34.37 23.30 53.20
N SER A 121 -33.90 22.82 54.35
CA SER A 121 -32.73 21.94 54.46
C SER A 121 -31.45 22.50 53.83
N CYS A 122 -31.35 23.84 53.70
CA CYS A 122 -30.13 24.52 53.26
C CYS A 122 -29.17 24.79 54.44
N LEU A 123 -29.75 24.98 55.63
CA LEU A 123 -29.03 25.11 56.90
C LEU A 123 -29.44 24.02 57.90
N ALA A 124 -28.48 23.53 58.67
CA ALA A 124 -28.68 22.64 59.80
C ALA A 124 -28.51 23.40 61.13
N SER A 125 -29.52 23.34 62.01
CA SER A 125 -29.44 23.92 63.36
C SER A 125 -28.83 22.93 64.35
N ARG A 126 -27.63 23.22 64.86
CA ARG A 126 -26.92 22.41 65.85
C ARG A 126 -27.35 22.79 67.26
N ARG A 127 -28.21 21.97 67.88
CA ARG A 127 -28.81 22.24 69.20
C ARG A 127 -27.79 22.29 70.35
N TYR A 128 -26.70 21.52 70.27
CA TYR A 128 -25.70 21.41 71.35
C TYR A 128 -24.87 22.67 71.56
N ASN A 129 -24.78 23.56 70.56
CA ASN A 129 -23.97 24.78 70.62
C ASN A 129 -24.64 26.02 69.99
N ASN A 130 -25.95 25.95 69.73
CA ASN A 130 -26.77 27.02 69.17
C ASN A 130 -26.14 27.68 67.92
N SER A 131 -25.66 26.86 66.97
CA SER A 131 -25.03 27.33 65.73
C SER A 131 -25.63 26.71 64.48
N PHE A 132 -25.42 27.36 63.34
CA PHE A 132 -25.83 26.91 62.01
C PHE A 132 -24.65 26.34 61.23
N ALA A 133 -24.91 25.33 60.40
CA ALA A 133 -23.98 24.77 59.43
C ALA A 133 -24.70 24.51 58.11
N LEU A 134 -23.95 24.37 57.00
CA LEU A 134 -24.52 23.91 55.73
C LEU A 134 -24.88 22.42 55.81
N TRP A 135 -25.92 22.00 55.11
CA TRP A 135 -26.34 20.60 55.07
C TRP A 135 -25.42 19.80 54.11
N GLU A 136 -24.74 18.76 54.63
CA GLU A 136 -23.86 17.87 53.87
C GLU A 136 -24.70 16.95 52.97
N GLY A 137 -24.57 17.09 51.66
CA GLY A 137 -25.40 16.35 50.69
C GLY A 137 -24.60 15.47 49.74
N SER A 138 -23.58 14.77 50.23
CA SER A 138 -22.88 13.71 49.48
C SER A 138 -23.14 12.35 50.11
N ASP A 139 -23.55 11.39 49.29
CA ASP A 139 -23.87 10.02 49.71
C ASP A 139 -22.65 9.08 49.60
N VAL A 140 -21.52 9.55 49.05
CA VAL A 140 -20.31 8.77 48.82
C VAL A 140 -19.16 9.24 49.72
N ASP A 141 -18.78 8.40 50.69
CA ASP A 141 -17.55 8.61 51.46
C ASP A 141 -16.33 8.11 50.65
N LEU A 142 -15.63 9.05 50.02
CA LEU A 142 -14.42 8.74 49.25
C LEU A 142 -13.30 8.16 50.11
N ASP A 143 -13.15 8.59 51.36
CA ASP A 143 -12.08 8.10 52.24
C ASP A 143 -12.31 6.64 52.64
N GLU A 144 -13.56 6.25 52.86
CA GLU A 144 -13.95 4.84 53.01
C GLU A 144 -13.65 4.05 51.73
N ARG A 145 -14.06 4.55 50.56
CA ARG A 145 -13.82 3.88 49.28
C ARG A 145 -12.32 3.71 48.98
N PHE A 146 -11.48 4.66 49.37
CA PHE A 146 -10.02 4.53 49.30
C PHE A 146 -9.47 3.41 50.18
N ARG A 147 -9.98 3.25 51.40
CA ARG A 147 -9.57 2.12 52.27
C ARG A 147 -9.96 0.79 51.65
N VAL A 148 -11.19 0.68 51.14
CA VAL A 148 -11.67 -0.52 50.44
C VAL A 148 -10.82 -0.81 49.20
N ALA A 149 -10.50 0.21 48.40
CA ALA A 149 -9.66 0.06 47.21
C ALA A 149 -8.27 -0.48 47.56
N ARG A 150 -7.66 0.05 48.63
CA ARG A 150 -6.35 -0.39 49.12
C ARG A 150 -6.34 -1.84 49.59
N ASP A 151 -7.41 -2.27 50.27
CA ASP A 151 -7.54 -3.66 50.74
C ASP A 151 -7.85 -4.65 49.60
N ARG A 152 -8.39 -4.15 48.47
CA ARG A 152 -8.75 -4.93 47.28
C ARG A 152 -7.62 -5.07 46.27
N LEU A 153 -6.68 -4.12 46.24
CA LEU A 153 -5.47 -4.24 45.43
C LEU A 153 -4.66 -5.42 45.96
N SER A 154 -4.38 -6.39 45.08
CA SER A 154 -3.64 -7.59 45.47
C SER A 154 -2.27 -7.20 46.03
N PRO A 155 -1.86 -7.73 47.19
CA PRO A 155 -0.53 -7.48 47.75
C PRO A 155 0.59 -8.05 46.87
N ASP A 156 0.27 -8.96 45.95
CA ASP A 156 1.23 -9.64 45.08
C ASP A 156 1.57 -8.85 43.80
N ILE A 157 0.87 -7.74 43.51
CA ILE A 157 1.16 -6.91 42.32
C ILE A 157 2.32 -5.98 42.65
N THR A 158 3.36 -6.00 41.81
CA THR A 158 4.54 -5.16 42.02
C THR A 158 4.28 -3.70 41.66
N ILE A 159 5.08 -2.79 42.23
CA ILE A 159 5.00 -1.37 41.84
C ILE A 159 5.28 -1.16 40.36
N ALA A 160 6.20 -1.95 39.77
CA ALA A 160 6.56 -1.84 38.36
C ALA A 160 5.40 -2.24 37.43
N ASP A 161 4.60 -3.24 37.82
CA ASP A 161 3.40 -3.64 37.08
C ASP A 161 2.32 -2.56 37.13
N LEU A 162 2.05 -2.01 38.32
CA LEU A 162 1.12 -0.89 38.49
C LEU A 162 1.58 0.33 37.68
N ALA A 163 2.89 0.63 37.69
CA ALA A 163 3.45 1.71 36.90
C ALA A 163 3.20 1.48 35.41
N SER A 164 3.49 0.28 34.90
CA SER A 164 3.31 -0.06 33.49
C SER A 164 1.84 -0.03 33.05
N GLN A 165 0.91 -0.29 33.96
CA GLN A 165 -0.53 -0.26 33.67
C GLN A 165 -1.13 1.16 33.69
N PHE A 166 -0.76 1.98 34.67
CA PHE A 166 -1.46 3.24 34.95
C PHE A 166 -0.70 4.50 34.52
N MET A 167 0.56 4.36 34.10
CA MET A 167 1.40 5.50 33.74
C MET A 167 1.51 5.72 32.24
N GLU A 168 1.58 6.98 31.83
CA GLU A 168 1.95 7.32 30.46
C GLU A 168 3.44 7.05 30.22
N HIS A 169 3.75 6.20 29.24
CA HIS A 169 5.11 6.03 28.75
C HIS A 169 5.54 7.28 27.97
N ARG A 170 6.32 8.16 28.61
CA ARG A 170 6.87 9.36 27.96
C ARG A 170 8.31 9.09 27.52
N PRO A 171 8.58 8.90 26.21
CA PRO A 171 9.92 8.61 25.74
C PRO A 171 10.87 9.79 25.93
N LEU A 172 12.16 9.49 26.08
CA LEU A 172 13.23 10.47 26.16
C LEU A 172 13.93 10.62 24.82
N VAL A 173 13.95 11.83 24.28
CA VAL A 173 14.56 12.13 22.98
C VAL A 173 16.05 12.44 23.15
N ALA A 174 16.91 11.82 22.35
CA ALA A 174 18.32 12.18 22.19
C ALA A 174 18.42 13.46 21.34
N ARG A 175 18.27 14.63 21.98
CA ARG A 175 17.99 15.90 21.27
C ARG A 175 19.16 16.35 20.42
N ARG A 176 20.40 16.29 20.93
CA ARG A 176 21.58 16.73 20.16
C ARG A 176 21.74 15.88 18.90
N HIS A 177 21.80 14.56 19.04
CA HIS A 177 21.93 13.65 17.90
C HIS A 177 20.79 13.83 16.88
N SER A 178 19.55 13.95 17.38
CA SER A 178 18.38 14.13 16.51
C SER A 178 18.42 15.45 15.75
N PHE A 179 18.88 16.52 16.38
CA PHE A 179 19.04 17.83 15.75
C PHE A 179 20.17 17.85 14.71
N GLU A 180 21.32 17.27 15.04
CA GLU A 180 22.50 17.25 14.17
C GLU A 180 22.26 16.43 12.90
N THR A 181 21.70 15.22 13.05
CA THR A 181 21.44 14.28 11.95
C THR A 181 20.10 14.53 11.24
N GLY A 182 19.15 15.20 11.90
CA GLY A 182 17.77 15.33 11.45
C GLY A 182 16.92 14.08 11.65
N SER A 183 17.46 13.00 12.26
CA SER A 183 16.74 11.76 12.52
C SER A 183 16.25 11.72 13.96
N LEU A 184 14.93 11.72 14.21
CA LEU A 184 14.41 11.63 15.57
C LEU A 184 14.83 10.29 16.22
N ARG A 185 15.63 10.39 17.28
CA ARG A 185 16.05 9.28 18.12
C ARG A 185 15.45 9.40 19.51
N TYR A 186 14.79 8.34 19.95
CA TYR A 186 14.17 8.32 21.26
C TYR A 186 14.32 6.97 21.95
N PHE A 187 14.30 7.04 23.27
CA PHE A 187 14.41 5.91 24.18
C PHE A 187 13.11 5.77 24.96
N ASP A 188 12.52 4.59 24.94
CA ASP A 188 11.32 4.30 25.73
C ASP A 188 11.65 4.35 27.22
N VAL A 189 10.74 4.85 28.04
CA VAL A 189 10.86 4.77 29.51
C VAL A 189 9.99 3.63 30.00
N ARG A 190 10.62 2.63 30.62
CA ARG A 190 9.96 1.41 31.12
C ARG A 190 10.25 1.21 32.59
N PHE A 191 9.27 0.69 33.33
CA PHE A 191 9.42 0.33 34.73
C PHE A 191 9.67 -1.16 34.82
N VAL A 192 10.56 -1.58 35.72
CA VAL A 192 10.89 -3.00 35.90
C VAL A 192 11.12 -3.31 37.37
N ASN A 193 10.64 -4.47 37.82
CA ASN A 193 10.99 -4.97 39.14
C ASN A 193 12.38 -5.61 39.09
N ALA A 194 13.13 -5.50 40.18
CA ALA A 194 14.41 -6.18 40.33
C ALA A 194 14.34 -7.71 40.08
N GLN A 195 13.23 -8.34 40.43
CA GLN A 195 13.04 -9.79 40.27
C GLN A 195 12.88 -10.22 38.79
N ASP A 196 12.37 -9.33 37.95
CA ASP A 196 12.09 -9.61 36.53
C ASP A 196 13.32 -9.43 35.64
N LEU A 197 14.39 -8.83 36.15
CA LEU A 197 15.64 -8.60 35.40
C LEU A 197 16.34 -9.90 34.96
N GLY A 198 16.00 -11.05 35.56
CA GLY A 198 16.48 -12.38 35.15
C GLY A 198 15.66 -13.04 34.03
N SER A 199 14.59 -12.40 33.57
CA SER A 199 13.71 -12.90 32.51
C SER A 199 14.02 -12.24 31.16
N ASP A 200 13.51 -12.81 30.06
CA ASP A 200 13.58 -12.15 28.75
C ASP A 200 12.76 -10.86 28.78
N LEU A 201 13.44 -9.72 28.86
CA LEU A 201 12.84 -8.37 28.83
C LEU A 201 12.17 -8.03 27.49
N GLY A 202 12.16 -8.99 26.55
CA GLY A 202 11.62 -8.86 25.22
C GLY A 202 12.49 -7.97 24.31
N PRO A 203 12.04 -7.74 23.06
CA PRO A 203 12.72 -6.83 22.16
C PRO A 203 12.60 -5.39 22.67
N VAL A 204 13.67 -4.89 23.28
CA VAL A 204 13.74 -3.48 23.75
C VAL A 204 13.73 -2.49 22.58
N VAL A 205 14.17 -2.94 21.39
CA VAL A 205 14.28 -2.16 20.13
C VAL A 205 13.08 -2.42 19.19
N GLY A 206 12.01 -3.06 19.68
CA GLY A 206 10.77 -3.27 18.92
C GLY A 206 9.76 -2.16 19.16
N GLY A 207 9.28 -1.51 18.09
CA GLY A 207 8.24 -0.46 18.18
C GLY A 207 8.67 0.95 17.74
N GLY A 208 9.86 1.10 17.14
CA GLY A 208 10.33 2.38 16.59
C GLY A 208 11.30 3.17 17.49
N ALA A 209 11.44 2.76 18.75
CA ALA A 209 12.43 3.29 19.69
C ALA A 209 13.84 2.80 19.36
N ASP A 210 14.83 3.64 19.62
CA ASP A 210 16.25 3.35 19.36
C ASP A 210 16.96 2.73 20.59
N GLY A 211 16.26 2.66 21.73
CA GLY A 211 16.69 2.00 22.97
C GLY A 211 15.67 2.20 24.09
N ALA A 212 16.04 1.85 25.33
CA ALA A 212 15.19 2.12 26.50
C ALA A 212 15.96 2.59 27.73
N VAL A 213 15.25 3.38 28.53
CA VAL A 213 15.61 3.75 29.90
C VAL A 213 14.72 2.95 30.85
N PHE A 214 15.32 1.99 31.54
CA PHE A 214 14.65 1.19 32.55
C PHE A 214 14.77 1.84 33.92
N ILE A 215 13.64 2.21 34.52
CA ILE A 215 13.56 2.63 35.91
C ILE A 215 13.31 1.37 36.74
N VAL A 216 14.35 0.95 37.46
CA VAL A 216 14.29 -0.23 38.33
C VAL A 216 13.73 0.19 39.67
N LEU A 217 12.63 -0.43 40.09
CA LEU A 217 11.94 -0.09 41.34
C LEU A 217 12.16 -1.20 42.39
N PRO A 218 13.25 -1.15 43.17
CA PRO A 218 13.48 -2.10 44.25
C PRO A 218 12.57 -1.81 45.45
N GLU A 219 11.77 -2.80 45.87
CA GLU A 219 10.87 -2.65 47.01
C GLU A 219 11.60 -2.76 48.38
N ASN A 220 12.79 -3.37 48.39
CA ASN A 220 13.62 -3.55 49.58
C ASN A 220 15.12 -3.61 49.21
N GLN A 221 15.99 -3.67 50.23
CA GLN A 221 17.45 -3.71 50.05
C GLN A 221 17.91 -4.97 49.27
N GLU A 222 17.29 -6.13 49.51
CA GLU A 222 17.60 -7.38 48.81
C GLU A 222 17.31 -7.27 47.30
N GLY A 223 16.17 -6.67 46.94
CA GLY A 223 15.80 -6.36 45.56
C GLY A 223 16.79 -5.40 44.91
N ARG A 224 17.29 -4.39 45.63
CA ARG A 224 18.34 -3.50 45.12
C ARG A 224 19.62 -4.27 44.77
N GLU A 225 20.07 -5.16 45.65
CA GLU A 225 21.27 -5.99 45.42
C GLU A 225 21.07 -7.00 44.28
N LEU A 226 19.85 -7.54 44.12
CA LEU A 226 19.50 -8.38 42.98
C LEU A 226 19.58 -7.59 41.67
N ALA A 227 19.02 -6.37 41.64
CA ALA A 227 19.06 -5.50 40.47
C ALA A 227 20.49 -5.15 40.05
N LEU A 228 21.34 -4.77 41.01
CA LEU A 228 22.75 -4.45 40.72
C LEU A 228 23.49 -5.65 40.14
N ARG A 229 23.31 -6.85 40.71
CA ARG A 229 23.90 -8.08 40.18
C ARG A 229 23.43 -8.39 38.76
N ALA A 230 22.14 -8.18 38.48
CA ALA A 230 21.57 -8.40 37.16
C ALA A 230 22.10 -7.38 36.14
N ILE A 231 22.01 -6.07 36.42
CA ILE A 231 22.50 -4.99 35.53
C ILE A 231 23.98 -5.16 35.19
N GLN A 232 24.78 -5.64 36.15
CA GLN A 232 26.20 -5.90 35.98
C GLN A 232 26.49 -7.30 35.43
N SER A 233 25.50 -8.09 35.03
CA SER A 233 25.72 -9.41 34.42
C SER A 233 26.27 -9.30 33.00
N PRO A 234 26.90 -10.36 32.46
CA PRO A 234 27.33 -10.40 31.06
C PRO A 234 26.21 -10.15 30.05
N ASP A 235 24.97 -10.48 30.40
CA ASP A 235 23.80 -10.39 29.51
C ASP A 235 23.45 -8.92 29.18
N PHE A 236 23.65 -8.01 30.13
CA PHE A 236 23.36 -6.58 29.94
C PHE A 236 24.61 -5.71 29.72
N ARG A 237 25.82 -6.19 30.06
CA ARG A 237 27.07 -5.44 29.84
C ARG A 237 27.33 -5.06 28.37
N ASN A 238 26.84 -5.86 27.43
CA ASN A 238 27.05 -5.63 25.99
C ASN A 238 25.90 -4.87 25.31
N ARG A 239 24.85 -4.51 26.06
CA ARG A 239 23.65 -3.87 25.53
C ARG A 239 23.77 -2.35 25.54
N LYS A 240 24.30 -1.80 24.44
CA LYS A 240 24.51 -0.36 24.22
C LYS A 240 23.22 0.45 24.08
N ASP A 241 22.08 -0.21 23.88
CA ASP A 241 20.76 0.37 23.72
C ASP A 241 20.03 0.59 25.05
N LEU A 242 20.62 0.16 26.17
CA LEU A 242 19.98 0.16 27.49
C LEU A 242 20.65 1.14 28.45
N LEU A 243 19.82 1.90 29.14
CA LEU A 243 20.21 2.73 30.29
C LEU A 243 19.35 2.33 31.49
N TRP A 244 19.98 2.13 32.63
CA TRP A 244 19.30 1.74 33.86
C TRP A 244 19.33 2.90 34.85
N ALA A 245 18.18 3.24 35.40
CA ALA A 245 18.00 4.18 36.49
C ALA A 245 17.61 3.38 37.74
N LEU A 246 18.43 3.45 38.78
CA LEU A 246 18.19 2.82 40.07
C LEU A 246 18.01 3.92 41.14
N PRO A 247 16.76 4.34 41.42
CA PRO A 247 16.49 5.35 42.44
C PRO A 247 16.97 4.90 43.82
N THR A 248 17.47 5.83 44.63
CA THR A 248 17.81 5.55 46.04
C THR A 248 16.57 5.59 46.93
N ASN A 249 15.58 6.42 46.59
CA ASN A 249 14.30 6.51 47.28
C ASN A 249 13.13 6.31 46.31
N VAL A 250 12.52 5.12 46.33
CA VAL A 250 11.35 4.81 45.51
C VAL A 250 10.02 5.12 46.19
N GLN A 251 9.99 5.37 47.50
CA GLN A 251 8.74 5.44 48.28
C GLN A 251 7.77 6.52 47.79
N PRO A 252 8.19 7.78 47.52
CA PRO A 252 7.27 8.80 47.02
C PRO A 252 6.61 8.43 45.68
N LEU A 253 7.36 7.75 44.80
CA LEU A 253 6.83 7.27 43.52
C LEU A 253 5.91 6.06 43.73
N ALA A 254 6.31 5.10 44.56
CA ALA A 254 5.54 3.90 44.86
C ALA A 254 4.18 4.24 45.51
N ASP A 255 4.16 5.14 46.50
CA ASP A 255 2.94 5.61 47.15
C ASP A 255 2.01 6.28 46.15
N ALA A 256 2.55 7.15 45.30
CA ALA A 256 1.75 7.85 44.29
C ALA A 256 1.16 6.90 43.24
N ILE A 257 1.92 5.87 42.81
CA ILE A 257 1.43 4.84 41.89
C ILE A 257 0.33 4.00 42.54
N ARG A 258 0.50 3.57 43.80
CA ARG A 258 -0.51 2.80 44.54
C ARG A 258 -1.81 3.58 44.74
N GLU A 259 -1.70 4.86 45.11
CA GLU A 259 -2.87 5.75 45.19
C GLU A 259 -3.56 5.91 43.83
N THR A 260 -2.81 5.85 42.72
CA THR A 260 -3.37 6.01 41.37
C THR A 260 -4.18 4.77 41.00
N ALA A 261 -3.64 3.60 41.31
CA ALA A 261 -4.35 2.34 41.18
C ALA A 261 -5.64 2.32 42.04
N CYS A 262 -5.59 2.87 43.25
CA CYS A 262 -6.78 3.00 44.11
C CYS A 262 -7.85 3.91 43.46
N LEU A 263 -7.45 5.06 42.91
CA LEU A 263 -8.37 5.99 42.24
C LEU A 263 -9.03 5.36 41.01
N GLU A 264 -8.28 4.67 40.15
CA GLU A 264 -8.84 4.00 38.98
C GLU A 264 -9.77 2.84 39.38
N TRP A 265 -9.45 2.15 40.49
CA TRP A 265 -10.35 1.17 41.08
C TRP A 265 -11.66 1.81 41.56
N ILE A 266 -11.60 2.92 42.32
CA ILE A 266 -12.78 3.63 42.83
C ILE A 266 -13.69 4.06 41.68
N LYS A 267 -13.09 4.66 40.65
CA LYS A 267 -13.78 5.12 39.44
C LYS A 267 -14.49 3.99 38.70
N SER A 268 -13.90 2.79 38.70
CA SER A 268 -14.47 1.62 38.02
C SER A 268 -15.46 0.83 38.87
N ASN A 269 -15.42 0.95 40.21
CA ASN A 269 -16.16 0.08 41.15
C ASN A 269 -17.12 0.84 42.08
N THR A 270 -17.38 2.13 41.84
CA THR A 270 -18.32 2.94 42.64
C THR A 270 -19.39 3.57 41.74
N PRO A 271 -20.46 2.83 41.39
CA PRO A 271 -21.56 3.33 40.55
C PRO A 271 -22.25 4.58 41.12
N GLU A 272 -22.22 4.75 42.44
CA GLU A 272 -22.83 5.87 43.16
C GLU A 272 -22.20 7.23 42.77
N LEU A 273 -20.98 7.21 42.19
CA LEU A 273 -20.33 8.41 41.65
C LEU A 273 -21.08 9.02 40.45
N GLU A 274 -21.92 8.28 39.73
CA GLU A 274 -22.70 8.82 38.61
C GLU A 274 -23.82 9.77 39.08
N GLY A 275 -24.33 9.58 40.30
CA GLY A 275 -25.36 10.43 40.91
C GLY A 275 -24.79 11.62 41.70
N ASP A 276 -23.60 11.49 42.26
CA ASP A 276 -23.03 12.48 43.18
C ASP A 276 -22.01 13.42 42.51
N ARG A 277 -22.47 14.63 42.15
CA ARG A 277 -21.62 15.68 41.56
C ARG A 277 -20.49 16.11 42.50
N THR A 278 -20.73 16.17 43.80
CA THR A 278 -19.75 16.60 44.81
C THR A 278 -18.59 15.62 44.90
N ALA A 279 -18.92 14.32 44.99
CA ALA A 279 -17.92 13.25 44.99
C ALA A 279 -17.11 13.21 43.68
N ARG A 280 -17.72 13.47 42.52
CA ARG A 280 -16.98 13.55 41.24
C ARG A 280 -15.99 14.71 41.19
N ILE A 281 -16.37 15.88 41.69
CA ILE A 281 -15.47 17.05 41.72
C ILE A 281 -14.27 16.75 42.63
N GLU A 282 -14.53 16.18 43.81
CA GLU A 282 -13.46 15.80 44.74
C GLU A 282 -12.54 14.71 44.15
N LEU A 283 -13.10 13.68 43.52
CA LEU A 283 -12.32 12.62 42.86
C LEU A 283 -11.41 13.19 41.76
N ARG A 284 -11.92 14.10 40.93
CA ARG A 284 -11.12 14.80 39.89
C ARG A 284 -9.99 15.62 40.49
N ALA A 285 -10.24 16.33 41.59
CA ALA A 285 -9.23 17.11 42.29
C ALA A 285 -8.11 16.22 42.85
N ARG A 286 -8.46 15.09 43.48
CA ARG A 286 -7.49 14.10 43.98
C ARG A 286 -6.67 13.47 42.84
N HIS A 287 -7.31 13.13 41.72
CA HIS A 287 -6.61 12.62 40.54
C HIS A 287 -5.61 13.63 39.97
N ALA A 288 -6.00 14.91 39.83
CA ALA A 288 -5.10 15.95 39.35
C ALA A 288 -3.91 16.18 40.30
N ASP A 289 -4.12 16.12 41.62
CA ASP A 289 -3.04 16.21 42.60
C ASP A 289 -2.06 15.05 42.47
N LEU A 290 -2.59 13.84 42.31
CA LEU A 290 -1.79 12.64 42.20
C LEU A 290 -0.94 12.64 40.92
N GLN A 291 -1.50 13.06 39.79
CA GLN A 291 -0.75 13.25 38.54
C GLN A 291 0.43 14.22 38.73
N ARG A 292 0.26 15.30 39.52
CA ARG A 292 1.36 16.22 39.85
C ARG A 292 2.43 15.56 40.72
N ARG A 293 2.04 14.79 41.75
CA ARG A 293 2.98 14.08 42.62
C ARG A 293 3.80 13.05 41.84
N VAL A 294 3.12 12.26 41.02
CA VAL A 294 3.74 11.30 40.09
C VAL A 294 4.73 11.99 39.16
N ALA A 295 4.30 13.07 38.49
CA ALA A 295 5.17 13.82 37.58
C ALA A 295 6.39 14.41 38.32
N SER A 296 6.22 14.89 39.55
CA SER A 296 7.30 15.41 40.39
C SER A 296 8.27 14.30 40.83
N ALA A 297 7.77 13.14 41.25
CA ALA A 297 8.60 12.02 41.68
C ALA A 297 9.38 11.42 40.49
N LEU A 298 8.75 11.28 39.32
CA LEU A 298 9.45 10.89 38.10
C LEU A 298 10.46 11.94 37.64
N ALA A 299 10.12 13.22 37.76
CA ALA A 299 11.05 14.30 37.43
C ALA A 299 12.27 14.27 38.36
N ALA A 300 12.11 13.95 39.64
CA ALA A 300 13.24 13.79 40.56
C ALA A 300 14.20 12.67 40.11
N ILE A 301 13.66 11.54 39.62
CA ILE A 301 14.47 10.44 39.09
C ILE A 301 15.12 10.82 37.75
N LEU A 302 14.35 11.38 36.82
CA LEU A 302 14.76 11.63 35.41
C LEU A 302 15.39 13.00 35.17
N SER A 303 15.43 13.87 36.17
CA SER A 303 16.08 15.19 36.10
C SER A 303 17.01 15.32 37.30
N PRO A 304 18.22 14.74 37.23
CA PRO A 304 19.22 14.93 38.27
C PRO A 304 19.44 16.42 38.50
N THR A 305 19.62 16.84 39.75
CA THR A 305 19.93 18.23 40.09
C THR A 305 21.19 18.29 40.95
N PRO A 306 21.99 19.37 40.86
CA PRO A 306 23.25 19.48 41.61
C PRO A 306 23.08 19.50 43.14
N TYR A 307 21.85 19.71 43.64
CA TYR A 307 21.54 19.73 45.07
C TYR A 307 20.83 18.45 45.56
N ALA A 308 20.54 17.51 44.66
CA ALA A 308 19.88 16.23 44.92
C ALA A 308 20.57 15.09 44.15
N THR A 309 21.90 15.11 44.12
CA THR A 309 22.75 14.17 43.35
C THR A 309 22.67 12.72 43.82
N ASP A 310 22.03 12.46 44.96
CA ASP A 310 21.94 11.13 45.57
C ASP A 310 20.60 10.44 45.29
N ASP A 311 19.72 11.00 44.45
CA ASP A 311 18.36 10.46 44.25
C ASP A 311 18.29 9.25 43.30
N CYS A 312 19.28 9.06 42.42
CA CYS A 312 19.30 7.96 41.44
C CYS A 312 20.71 7.61 40.95
N GLU A 313 21.04 6.32 40.96
CA GLU A 313 22.25 5.76 40.36
C GLU A 313 21.95 5.34 38.91
N TRP A 314 22.83 5.68 37.97
CA TRP A 314 22.66 5.35 36.56
C TRP A 314 23.68 4.33 36.10
N TYR A 315 23.24 3.30 35.38
CA TYR A 315 24.13 2.27 34.86
C TYR A 315 23.99 2.08 33.35
N HIS A 316 25.12 1.95 32.67
CA HIS A 316 25.21 1.66 31.25
C HIS A 316 26.39 0.73 30.98
N ASN A 317 26.24 -0.28 30.12
CA ASN A 317 27.23 -1.33 29.88
C ASN A 317 27.80 -1.96 31.19
N GLY A 318 26.95 -2.11 32.20
CA GLY A 318 27.30 -2.64 33.53
C GLY A 318 28.25 -1.77 34.35
N ARG A 319 28.45 -0.49 33.99
CA ARG A 319 29.23 0.50 34.76
C ARG A 319 28.33 1.60 35.25
N GLU A 320 28.66 2.13 36.42
CA GLU A 320 27.97 3.30 36.99
C GLU A 320 28.41 4.58 36.28
N HIS A 321 27.47 5.47 36.02
CA HIS A 321 27.66 6.78 35.45
C HIS A 321 27.02 7.84 36.34
N ARG A 322 27.77 8.87 36.68
CA ARG A 322 27.25 10.01 37.43
C ARG A 322 26.64 11.02 36.47
N LEU A 323 25.35 11.29 36.61
CA LEU A 323 24.60 12.29 35.83
C LEU A 323 24.04 13.31 36.81
N GLU A 324 24.47 14.56 36.74
CA GLU A 324 24.16 15.61 37.73
C GLU A 324 23.11 16.61 37.24
N SER A 325 22.76 16.54 35.95
CA SER A 325 21.76 17.41 35.34
C SER A 325 20.90 16.72 34.28
N ARG A 326 19.69 17.27 34.05
CA ARG A 326 18.85 16.89 32.90
C ARG A 326 19.58 17.09 31.55
N ARG A 327 20.50 18.06 31.48
CA ARG A 327 21.33 18.31 30.30
C ARG A 327 22.29 17.14 30.08
N GLU A 328 22.99 16.70 31.12
CA GLU A 328 23.90 15.55 31.04
C GLU A 328 23.20 14.25 30.68
N LEU A 329 22.00 13.98 31.23
CA LEU A 329 21.21 12.83 30.80
C LEU A 329 20.90 12.89 29.29
N ASN A 330 20.54 14.06 28.78
CA ASN A 330 20.26 14.21 27.36
C ASN A 330 21.51 14.06 26.47
N GLU A 331 22.65 14.60 26.93
CA GLU A 331 23.95 14.42 26.29
C GLU A 331 24.37 12.95 26.27
N PHE A 332 24.13 12.23 27.37
CA PHE A 332 24.38 10.79 27.50
C PHE A 332 23.54 9.98 26.51
N LEU A 333 22.22 10.21 26.47
CA LEU A 333 21.34 9.55 25.48
C LEU A 333 21.74 9.87 24.04
N SER A 334 22.21 11.10 23.78
CA SER A 334 22.73 11.47 22.46
C SER A 334 24.04 10.76 22.13
N GLY A 335 24.93 10.59 23.11
CA GLY A 335 26.16 9.79 22.96
C GLY A 335 25.87 8.30 22.72
N MET A 336 24.88 7.73 23.41
CA MET A 336 24.41 6.37 23.14
C MET A 336 23.91 6.24 21.69
N ALA A 337 23.15 7.22 21.18
CA ALA A 337 22.70 7.23 19.79
C ALA A 337 23.86 7.36 18.78
N ASP A 338 24.89 8.16 19.09
CA ASP A 338 26.11 8.25 18.27
C ASP A 338 26.85 6.90 18.19
N ASP A 339 26.99 6.22 19.33
CA ASP A 339 27.67 4.92 19.43
C ASP A 339 26.90 3.78 18.76
N LEU A 340 25.57 3.82 18.83
CA LEU A 340 24.69 2.84 18.17
C LEU A 340 24.66 3.05 16.66
N TYR A 341 24.61 4.32 16.21
CA TYR A 341 24.42 4.64 14.80
C TYR A 341 25.51 5.55 14.21
N PRO A 342 26.79 5.12 14.24
CA PRO A 342 27.92 5.93 13.79
C PRO A 342 27.93 6.18 12.27
N LYS A 343 27.04 5.52 11.51
CA LYS A 343 26.89 5.69 10.05
C LYS A 343 25.53 6.28 9.65
N THR A 344 24.82 6.93 10.58
CA THR A 344 23.58 7.64 10.27
C THR A 344 23.83 8.76 9.27
N PRO A 345 23.06 8.87 8.19
CA PRO A 345 23.15 10.01 7.28
C PRO A 345 22.56 11.29 7.89
N THR A 346 23.17 12.43 7.57
CA THR A 346 22.60 13.73 7.90
C THR A 346 21.51 14.09 6.89
N ILE A 347 20.24 14.00 7.28
CA ILE A 347 19.07 14.32 6.45
C ILE A 347 18.20 15.34 7.19
N ARG A 348 18.44 16.63 6.92
CA ARG A 348 17.70 17.76 7.51
C ARG A 348 16.39 18.06 6.75
N ASN A 349 15.59 17.02 6.57
CA ASN A 349 14.28 17.12 5.95
C ASN A 349 13.28 16.29 6.75
N GLU A 350 12.58 16.95 7.68
CA GLU A 350 11.62 16.29 8.55
C GLU A 350 10.41 15.71 7.80
N LEU A 351 10.11 16.19 6.58
CA LEU A 351 8.99 15.64 5.81
C LEU A 351 9.26 14.19 5.42
N VAL A 352 10.52 13.83 5.14
CA VAL A 352 10.89 12.50 4.66
C VAL A 352 11.65 11.68 5.69
N ASN A 353 12.42 12.28 6.59
CA ASN A 353 13.24 11.55 7.55
C ASN A 353 12.46 11.12 8.80
N ARG A 354 11.39 10.34 8.60
CA ARG A 354 10.50 9.83 9.66
C ARG A 354 10.20 8.35 9.46
N GLN A 355 9.81 7.70 10.55
CA GLN A 355 9.36 6.31 10.52
C GLN A 355 7.98 6.17 9.86
N ASP A 356 7.07 7.08 10.19
CA ASP A 356 5.74 7.18 9.59
C ASP A 356 5.58 8.56 8.96
N LEU A 357 5.24 8.58 7.66
CA LEU A 357 5.03 9.80 6.90
C LEU A 357 3.59 10.29 7.05
N SER A 358 3.39 11.62 7.05
CA SER A 358 2.05 12.16 6.86
C SER A 358 1.51 11.80 5.47
N SER A 359 0.19 11.84 5.29
CA SER A 359 -0.44 11.57 3.99
C SER A 359 0.12 12.47 2.88
N SER A 360 0.38 13.74 3.20
CA SER A 360 0.98 14.73 2.29
C SER A 360 2.45 14.41 1.96
N ALA A 361 3.26 14.01 2.95
CA ALA A 361 4.64 13.62 2.72
C ALA A 361 4.76 12.30 1.95
N ALA A 362 3.87 11.33 2.21
CA ALA A 362 3.81 10.09 1.46
C ALA A 362 3.46 10.35 -0.01
N ALA A 363 2.50 11.25 -0.29
CA ALA A 363 2.17 11.68 -1.65
C ALA A 363 3.35 12.39 -2.33
N ALA A 364 4.06 13.27 -1.61
CA ALA A 364 5.26 13.92 -2.13
C ALA A 364 6.38 12.93 -2.47
N ARG A 365 6.63 11.93 -1.61
CA ARG A 365 7.59 10.85 -1.91
C ARG A 365 7.19 10.07 -3.17
N ARG A 366 5.90 9.77 -3.32
CA ARG A 366 5.35 9.08 -4.51
C ARG A 366 5.57 9.90 -5.78
N ASN A 367 5.25 11.20 -5.75
CA ASN A 367 5.46 12.12 -6.87
C ASN A 367 6.95 12.28 -7.21
N LEU A 368 7.82 12.30 -6.20
CA LEU A 368 9.27 12.31 -6.43
C LEU A 368 9.72 11.03 -7.16
N ILE A 369 9.29 9.85 -6.68
CA ILE A 369 9.63 8.58 -7.33
C ILE A 369 9.10 8.55 -8.77
N GLU A 370 7.90 9.06 -9.02
CA GLU A 370 7.36 9.23 -10.38
C GLU A 370 8.27 10.11 -11.25
N ALA A 371 8.68 11.28 -10.75
CA ALA A 371 9.61 12.15 -11.47
C ALA A 371 10.98 11.48 -11.70
N MET A 372 11.48 10.68 -10.75
CA MET A 372 12.72 9.91 -10.91
C MET A 372 12.63 8.88 -12.04
N LEU A 373 11.47 8.24 -12.22
CA LEU A 373 11.27 7.21 -13.23
C LEU A 373 11.01 7.78 -14.64
N VAL A 374 10.33 8.94 -14.72
CA VAL A 374 9.85 9.51 -15.99
C VAL A 374 10.75 10.62 -16.53
N HIS A 375 11.49 11.31 -15.66
CA HIS A 375 12.25 12.52 -16.00
C HIS A 375 13.69 12.50 -15.49
N ALA A 376 14.29 11.30 -15.38
CA ALA A 376 15.66 11.08 -14.92
C ALA A 376 16.73 11.90 -15.68
N GLU A 377 16.46 12.22 -16.95
CA GLU A 377 17.36 12.93 -17.85
C GLU A 377 17.26 14.46 -17.78
N LYS A 378 16.29 14.98 -17.01
CA LYS A 378 16.05 16.43 -16.88
C LYS A 378 16.73 16.99 -15.64
N PRO A 379 17.20 18.26 -15.69
CA PRO A 379 17.54 18.97 -14.46
C PRO A 379 16.35 18.94 -13.50
N ASP A 380 16.64 18.73 -12.22
CA ASP A 380 15.62 18.75 -11.17
C ASP A 380 14.46 17.76 -11.35
N LEU A 381 14.64 16.74 -12.20
CA LEU A 381 13.60 15.79 -12.58
C LEU A 381 12.37 16.46 -13.21
N GLY A 382 12.53 17.67 -13.76
CA GLY A 382 11.43 18.46 -14.31
C GLY A 382 10.44 19.00 -13.27
N ILE A 383 10.80 19.03 -11.98
CA ILE A 383 9.93 19.54 -10.92
C ILE A 383 9.92 21.07 -10.96
N GLU A 384 8.75 21.65 -11.27
CA GLU A 384 8.51 23.09 -11.29
C GLU A 384 8.05 23.62 -9.91
N GLY A 385 8.42 24.87 -9.60
CA GLY A 385 8.07 25.51 -8.32
C GLY A 385 8.81 24.91 -7.11
N ASN A 386 8.19 25.03 -5.93
CA ASN A 386 8.73 24.52 -4.65
C ASN A 386 7.75 23.59 -3.91
N PRO A 387 7.21 22.54 -4.56
CA PRO A 387 6.35 21.57 -3.89
C PRO A 387 7.16 20.68 -2.91
N PRO A 388 6.51 19.96 -1.98
CA PRO A 388 7.21 19.16 -0.97
C PRO A 388 8.20 18.11 -1.54
N GLU A 389 7.89 17.53 -2.70
CA GLU A 389 8.77 16.60 -3.43
C GLU A 389 10.09 17.24 -3.89
N LYS A 390 10.08 18.54 -4.19
CA LYS A 390 11.29 19.31 -4.53
C LYS A 390 12.24 19.36 -3.33
N CYS A 391 11.72 19.61 -2.14
CA CYS A 391 12.52 19.60 -0.91
C CYS A 391 13.14 18.22 -0.65
N MET A 392 12.37 17.14 -0.87
CA MET A 392 12.89 15.78 -0.75
C MET A 392 14.01 15.50 -1.76
N TYR A 393 13.80 15.87 -3.03
CA TYR A 393 14.79 15.77 -4.10
C TYR A 393 16.09 16.49 -3.75
N LEU A 394 15.99 17.75 -3.30
CA LEU A 394 17.16 18.55 -2.96
C LEU A 394 17.99 17.87 -1.86
N SER A 395 17.34 17.50 -0.76
CA SER A 395 18.00 16.91 0.42
C SER A 395 18.60 15.51 0.21
N LEU A 396 17.96 14.65 -0.61
CA LEU A 396 18.35 13.25 -0.75
C LEU A 396 19.12 12.93 -2.03
N LEU A 397 18.88 13.69 -3.11
CA LEU A 397 19.38 13.35 -4.45
C LEU A 397 20.33 14.42 -5.00
N TYR A 398 19.97 15.70 -4.91
CA TYR A 398 20.77 16.79 -5.47
C TYR A 398 21.99 17.14 -4.60
N ASP A 399 21.79 17.44 -3.31
CA ASP A 399 22.87 17.87 -2.40
C ASP A 399 23.97 16.80 -2.24
N PRO A 400 23.63 15.50 -2.06
CA PRO A 400 24.65 14.44 -2.07
C PRO A 400 25.24 14.17 -3.46
N GLY A 401 24.66 14.77 -4.50
CA GLY A 401 25.04 14.61 -5.90
C GLY A 401 24.71 13.24 -6.49
N ILE A 402 23.72 12.53 -5.94
CA ILE A 402 23.25 11.25 -6.48
C ILE A 402 22.60 11.46 -7.84
N HIS A 403 21.80 12.52 -8.00
CA HIS A 403 21.29 12.95 -9.29
C HIS A 403 22.08 14.17 -9.77
N ARG A 404 22.82 14.03 -10.87
CA ARG A 404 23.74 15.08 -11.35
C ARG A 404 23.98 15.00 -12.86
N ASN A 405 24.36 16.13 -13.44
CA ASN A 405 24.84 16.18 -14.81
C ASN A 405 26.23 15.51 -14.92
N LEU A 406 26.34 14.50 -15.77
CA LEU A 406 27.57 13.82 -16.14
C LEU A 406 27.69 13.82 -17.66
N SER A 407 28.72 14.47 -18.18
CA SER A 407 29.01 14.55 -19.62
C SER A 407 27.86 15.16 -20.45
N GLY A 408 27.12 16.12 -19.89
CA GLY A 408 26.03 16.82 -20.59
C GLY A 408 24.64 16.25 -20.31
N CYS A 409 24.54 15.03 -19.77
CA CYS A 409 23.27 14.37 -19.47
C CYS A 409 23.05 14.25 -17.96
N TRP A 410 21.83 14.51 -17.49
CA TRP A 410 21.44 14.20 -16.11
C TRP A 410 21.21 12.70 -15.94
N GLN A 411 21.76 12.14 -14.86
CA GLN A 411 21.60 10.73 -14.53
C GLN A 411 21.83 10.46 -13.04
N PHE A 412 21.43 9.27 -12.59
CA PHE A 412 21.68 8.78 -11.24
C PHE A 412 23.05 8.09 -11.15
N ALA A 413 23.79 8.39 -10.09
CA ALA A 413 25.13 7.87 -9.84
C ALA A 413 25.40 7.78 -8.32
N PRO A 414 26.46 7.05 -7.89
CA PRO A 414 26.88 7.06 -6.50
C PRO A 414 27.11 8.48 -5.97
N PRO A 415 26.83 8.75 -4.67
CA PRO A 415 27.01 10.06 -4.07
C PRO A 415 28.44 10.58 -4.28
N ARG A 416 28.61 11.91 -4.34
CA ARG A 416 29.94 12.53 -4.49
C ARG A 416 30.82 12.20 -3.29
N GLN A 417 32.14 12.19 -3.49
CA GLN A 417 33.10 12.00 -2.38
C GLN A 417 32.99 13.09 -1.30
N SER A 418 32.53 14.28 -1.67
CA SER A 418 32.25 15.39 -0.75
C SER A 418 30.90 15.30 -0.05
N ALA A 419 30.07 14.30 -0.37
CA ALA A 419 28.77 14.12 0.27
C ALA A 419 28.94 13.65 1.73
N ASP A 420 27.87 13.79 2.51
CA ASP A 420 27.77 13.27 3.88
C ASP A 420 28.24 11.80 3.98
N ALA A 421 29.08 11.51 4.97
CA ALA A 421 29.68 10.18 5.14
C ALA A 421 28.64 9.08 5.41
N GLY A 422 27.53 9.43 6.08
CA GLY A 422 26.42 8.51 6.30
C GLY A 422 25.67 8.21 5.00
N ILE A 423 25.42 9.20 4.15
CA ILE A 423 24.83 8.94 2.81
C ILE A 423 25.73 8.03 1.97
N GLN A 424 27.05 8.25 1.99
CA GLN A 424 28.01 7.35 1.33
C GLN A 424 27.95 5.92 1.91
N ALA A 425 27.84 5.80 3.23
CA ALA A 425 27.72 4.51 3.92
C ALA A 425 26.43 3.77 3.54
N ILE A 426 25.29 4.46 3.47
CA ILE A 426 24.01 3.90 3.02
C ILE A 426 24.12 3.42 1.57
N TRP A 427 24.66 4.24 0.67
CA TRP A 427 24.83 3.85 -0.74
C TRP A 427 25.73 2.62 -0.88
N LYS A 428 26.82 2.56 -0.10
CA LYS A 428 27.72 1.41 -0.05
C LYS A 428 27.02 0.16 0.50
N ALA A 429 26.14 0.30 1.49
CA ALA A 429 25.34 -0.79 2.02
C ALA A 429 24.38 -1.34 0.96
N ILE A 430 23.66 -0.48 0.25
CA ILE A 430 22.77 -0.87 -0.86
C ILE A 430 23.57 -1.58 -1.97
N SER A 431 24.69 -0.99 -2.39
CA SER A 431 25.55 -1.57 -3.43
C SER A 431 26.18 -2.91 -2.99
N GLY A 432 26.52 -3.02 -1.70
CA GLY A 432 27.01 -4.26 -1.08
C GLY A 432 25.94 -5.35 -1.08
N PHE A 433 24.70 -5.02 -0.71
CA PHE A 433 23.56 -5.91 -0.78
C PHE A 433 23.28 -6.39 -2.21
N PHE A 434 23.31 -5.50 -3.20
CA PHE A 434 23.21 -5.92 -4.60
C PHE A 434 24.32 -6.92 -4.97
N SER A 435 25.55 -6.73 -4.48
CA SER A 435 26.65 -7.65 -4.76
C SER A 435 26.47 -9.03 -4.12
N THR A 436 25.74 -9.16 -3.00
CA THR A 436 25.43 -10.47 -2.40
C THR A 436 24.35 -11.24 -3.15
N THR A 437 23.61 -10.57 -4.03
CA THR A 437 22.52 -11.18 -4.83
C THR A 437 22.99 -11.84 -6.13
N GLU A 438 24.30 -11.90 -6.39
CA GLU A 438 24.83 -12.47 -7.66
C GLU A 438 24.48 -13.95 -7.87
N ASN A 439 24.27 -14.70 -6.78
CA ASN A 439 23.95 -16.13 -6.81
C ASN A 439 22.47 -16.43 -6.55
N GLY A 440 21.62 -15.41 -6.38
CA GLY A 440 20.20 -15.59 -6.11
C GLY A 440 19.55 -14.27 -5.68
N ALA A 441 18.30 -14.07 -6.13
CA ALA A 441 17.53 -12.89 -5.76
C ALA A 441 17.25 -12.88 -4.25
N LEU A 442 17.42 -11.72 -3.60
CA LEU A 442 17.14 -11.54 -2.17
C LEU A 442 15.99 -10.54 -1.94
N PRO A 443 15.18 -10.70 -0.89
CA PRO A 443 14.10 -9.79 -0.56
C PRO A 443 14.58 -8.37 -0.27
N ILE A 444 13.85 -7.37 -0.79
CA ILE A 444 14.11 -5.95 -0.48
C ILE A 444 13.84 -5.65 0.99
N LEU A 445 12.92 -6.37 1.62
CA LEU A 445 12.68 -6.26 3.05
C LEU A 445 13.94 -6.52 3.89
N ASP A 446 14.84 -7.41 3.47
CA ASP A 446 16.08 -7.68 4.18
C ASP A 446 17.07 -6.51 4.05
N LEU A 447 17.11 -5.85 2.89
CA LEU A 447 17.85 -4.60 2.72
C LEU A 447 17.28 -3.50 3.64
N TYR A 448 15.96 -3.34 3.70
CA TYR A 448 15.34 -2.33 4.57
C TYR A 448 15.62 -2.60 6.05
N ARG A 449 15.54 -3.87 6.50
CA ARG A 449 15.94 -4.26 7.86
C ARG A 449 17.41 -3.95 8.13
N GLN A 450 18.29 -4.24 7.17
CA GLN A 450 19.72 -3.92 7.29
C GLN A 450 19.97 -2.41 7.42
N LEU A 451 19.30 -1.58 6.61
CA LEU A 451 19.45 -0.12 6.65
C LEU A 451 18.81 0.51 7.90
N ALA A 452 17.74 -0.09 8.43
CA ALA A 452 17.11 0.35 9.68
C ALA A 452 17.94 0.02 10.92
N SER A 453 18.77 -1.03 10.84
CA SER A 453 19.56 -1.50 11.98
C SER A 453 20.84 -0.67 12.19
N PRO A 454 21.44 -0.70 13.40
CA PRO A 454 22.83 -0.29 13.62
C PRO A 454 23.77 -0.92 12.58
N PRO A 455 24.77 -0.18 12.06
CA PRO A 455 25.19 1.16 12.46
C PRO A 455 24.50 2.32 11.70
N TYR A 456 23.45 2.04 10.90
CA TYR A 456 22.87 3.01 9.97
C TYR A 456 21.64 3.73 10.53
N GLY A 457 20.69 2.98 11.11
CA GLY A 457 19.50 3.55 11.73
C GLY A 457 18.57 4.32 10.78
N LEU A 458 18.64 4.11 9.47
CA LEU A 458 17.88 4.89 8.50
C LEU A 458 16.36 4.73 8.77
N LYS A 459 15.60 5.83 8.73
CA LYS A 459 14.14 5.78 8.89
C LYS A 459 13.47 5.26 7.60
N SER A 460 12.22 4.80 7.70
CA SER A 460 11.52 4.19 6.55
C SER A 460 11.28 5.17 5.39
N GLY A 461 11.14 6.47 5.68
CA GLY A 461 10.77 7.47 4.68
C GLY A 461 11.76 7.62 3.51
N PRO A 462 13.08 7.79 3.76
CA PRO A 462 14.08 7.96 2.70
C PRO A 462 14.46 6.67 1.95
N MET A 463 14.29 5.48 2.56
CA MET A 463 14.72 4.20 1.98
C MET A 463 14.26 3.97 0.53
N PRO A 464 12.97 4.19 0.18
CA PRO A 464 12.47 3.90 -1.17
C PRO A 464 13.03 4.85 -2.23
N ILE A 465 13.29 6.10 -1.86
CA ILE A 465 13.92 7.09 -2.77
C ILE A 465 15.36 6.66 -3.06
N LEU A 466 16.12 6.32 -2.02
CA LEU A 466 17.51 5.89 -2.17
C LEU A 466 17.62 4.54 -2.90
N LEU A 467 16.69 3.61 -2.65
CA LEU A 467 16.59 2.36 -3.40
C LEU A 467 16.28 2.62 -4.88
N CYS A 468 15.29 3.46 -5.17
CA CYS A 468 14.94 3.83 -6.54
C CYS A 468 16.13 4.46 -7.27
N ALA A 469 16.84 5.39 -6.63
CA ALA A 469 18.04 5.99 -7.19
C ALA A 469 19.15 4.95 -7.44
N ALA A 470 19.34 4.00 -6.53
CA ALA A 470 20.33 2.93 -6.68
C ALA A 470 19.96 1.94 -7.78
N LEU A 471 18.66 1.62 -7.95
CA LEU A 471 18.16 0.81 -9.07
C LEU A 471 18.39 1.52 -10.40
N LEU A 472 18.05 2.81 -10.50
CA LEU A 472 18.26 3.62 -11.71
C LEU A 472 19.74 3.81 -12.03
N ALA A 473 20.62 3.95 -11.03
CA ALA A 473 22.06 4.07 -11.25
C ALA A 473 22.73 2.76 -11.72
N ASN A 474 22.07 1.61 -11.48
CA ASN A 474 22.58 0.26 -11.77
C ASN A 474 21.64 -0.55 -12.67
N ASP A 475 20.75 0.12 -13.41
CA ASP A 475 19.71 -0.47 -14.25
C ASP A 475 20.25 -1.55 -15.21
N ALA A 476 21.46 -1.34 -15.72
CA ALA A 476 22.17 -2.26 -16.59
C ALA A 476 22.58 -3.60 -15.94
N THR A 477 22.68 -3.64 -14.60
CA THR A 477 23.28 -4.74 -13.85
C THR A 477 22.40 -5.32 -12.74
N VAL A 478 21.27 -4.69 -12.43
CA VAL A 478 20.40 -5.05 -11.30
C VAL A 478 18.95 -5.13 -11.78
N ALA A 479 18.31 -6.28 -11.58
CA ALA A 479 16.87 -6.45 -11.78
C ALA A 479 16.08 -6.37 -10.49
N LEU A 480 14.87 -5.87 -10.64
CA LEU A 480 13.77 -6.00 -9.69
C LEU A 480 12.84 -7.14 -10.13
N TYR A 481 12.37 -7.93 -9.17
CA TYR A 481 11.37 -8.99 -9.37
C TYR A 481 10.22 -8.81 -8.38
N GLU A 482 9.01 -9.14 -8.82
CA GLU A 482 7.78 -9.16 -8.03
C GLU A 482 7.21 -10.58 -8.06
N ASP A 483 7.08 -11.22 -6.89
CA ASP A 483 6.64 -12.62 -6.74
C ASP A 483 7.40 -13.59 -7.69
N GLY A 484 8.70 -13.35 -7.84
CA GLY A 484 9.60 -14.13 -8.71
C GLY A 484 9.51 -13.81 -10.21
N THR A 485 8.65 -12.88 -10.61
CA THR A 485 8.51 -12.40 -12.00
C THR A 485 9.33 -11.14 -12.20
N PHE A 486 10.16 -11.12 -13.25
CA PHE A 486 10.97 -9.95 -13.56
C PHE A 486 10.11 -8.73 -13.87
N VAL A 487 10.50 -7.58 -13.33
CA VAL A 487 9.91 -6.27 -13.61
C VAL A 487 10.76 -5.58 -14.68
N PRO A 488 10.30 -5.52 -15.95
CA PRO A 488 11.11 -4.96 -17.04
C PRO A 488 11.40 -3.48 -16.91
N GLN A 489 10.43 -2.73 -16.39
CA GLN A 489 10.52 -1.31 -16.09
C GLN A 489 9.83 -1.06 -14.75
N PRO A 490 10.55 -0.55 -13.73
CA PRO A 490 9.89 -0.12 -12.50
C PRO A 490 9.01 1.08 -12.85
N THR A 491 7.69 0.87 -12.82
CA THR A 491 6.70 1.94 -12.97
C THR A 491 6.30 2.48 -11.61
N VAL A 492 5.60 3.61 -11.57
CA VAL A 492 5.05 4.17 -10.32
C VAL A 492 4.19 3.14 -9.59
N ALA A 493 3.32 2.42 -10.31
CA ALA A 493 2.48 1.38 -9.74
C ALA A 493 3.29 0.23 -9.10
N VAL A 494 4.39 -0.18 -9.74
CA VAL A 494 5.31 -1.19 -9.16
C VAL A 494 5.94 -0.65 -7.87
N MET A 495 6.44 0.58 -7.89
CA MET A 495 7.05 1.19 -6.71
C MET A 495 6.04 1.38 -5.57
N GLU A 496 4.78 1.72 -5.87
CA GLU A 496 3.69 1.77 -4.87
C GLU A 496 3.41 0.40 -4.24
N ARG A 497 3.40 -0.67 -5.04
CA ARG A 497 3.26 -2.03 -4.52
C ARG A 497 4.47 -2.42 -3.67
N LEU A 498 5.69 -2.08 -4.09
CA LEU A 498 6.93 -2.30 -3.33
C LEU A 498 6.90 -1.57 -1.99
N LEU A 499 6.40 -0.33 -1.96
CA LEU A 499 6.24 0.44 -0.73
C LEU A 499 5.28 -0.22 0.26
N ARG A 500 4.20 -0.85 -0.25
CA ARG A 500 3.18 -1.48 0.58
C ARG A 500 3.57 -2.89 1.04
N SER A 501 4.24 -3.64 0.18
CA SER A 501 4.57 -5.06 0.38
C SER A 501 6.00 -5.37 -0.10
N PRO A 502 7.04 -4.81 0.56
CA PRO A 502 8.44 -5.02 0.17
C PRO A 502 8.89 -6.49 0.23
N GLU A 503 8.18 -7.34 0.98
CA GLU A 503 8.40 -8.79 1.05
C GLU A 503 8.12 -9.53 -0.26
N SER A 504 7.22 -9.02 -1.11
CA SER A 504 6.92 -9.58 -2.44
C SER A 504 8.00 -9.25 -3.47
N PHE A 505 8.93 -8.35 -3.13
CA PHE A 505 9.94 -7.87 -4.06
C PHE A 505 11.32 -8.42 -3.73
N THR A 506 12.00 -8.92 -4.75
CA THR A 506 13.39 -9.34 -4.66
C THR A 506 14.25 -8.59 -5.67
N VAL A 507 15.53 -8.47 -5.37
CA VAL A 507 16.51 -7.83 -6.25
C VAL A 507 17.64 -8.81 -6.56
N GLN A 508 18.12 -8.80 -7.80
CA GLN A 508 19.23 -9.63 -8.23
C GLN A 508 20.19 -8.83 -9.12
N ARG A 509 21.49 -8.90 -8.80
CA ARG A 509 22.56 -8.36 -9.62
C ARG A 509 23.13 -9.44 -10.53
N TRP A 510 23.47 -9.09 -11.76
CA TRP A 510 24.22 -9.96 -12.67
C TRP A 510 25.56 -9.37 -13.06
N ARG A 511 26.50 -10.27 -13.40
CA ARG A 511 27.76 -9.93 -14.06
C ARG A 511 27.74 -10.43 -15.50
N ILE A 512 27.81 -9.51 -16.44
CA ILE A 512 28.03 -9.79 -17.86
C ILE A 512 29.53 -9.79 -18.12
N THR A 513 30.19 -10.90 -17.80
CA THR A 513 31.63 -11.10 -18.02
C THR A 513 31.89 -12.37 -18.84
N GLY A 514 33.03 -12.42 -19.54
CA GLY A 514 33.43 -13.57 -20.34
C GLY A 514 32.48 -13.85 -21.51
N ILE A 515 32.06 -15.11 -21.68
CA ILE A 515 31.18 -15.55 -22.78
C ILE A 515 29.84 -14.81 -22.77
N ARG A 516 29.26 -14.55 -21.58
CA ARG A 516 27.97 -13.85 -21.48
C ARG A 516 28.02 -12.46 -22.11
N ALA A 517 29.18 -11.80 -22.09
CA ALA A 517 29.38 -10.52 -22.76
C ALA A 517 29.41 -10.66 -24.29
N GLN A 518 30.08 -11.68 -24.81
CA GLN A 518 30.13 -11.95 -26.26
C GLN A 518 28.75 -12.33 -26.81
N VAL A 519 28.01 -13.17 -26.08
CA VAL A 519 26.62 -13.52 -26.40
C VAL A 519 25.73 -12.28 -26.42
N PHE A 520 25.85 -11.43 -25.40
CA PHE A 520 25.11 -10.18 -25.31
C PHE A 520 25.39 -9.25 -26.50
N GLU A 521 26.66 -9.00 -26.83
CA GLU A 521 27.05 -8.10 -27.92
C GLU A 521 26.49 -8.57 -29.26
N ARG A 522 26.61 -9.86 -29.59
CA ARG A 522 26.11 -10.40 -30.87
C ARG A 522 24.57 -10.41 -30.95
N LEU A 523 23.87 -10.61 -29.83
CA LEU A 523 22.41 -10.48 -29.79
C LEU A 523 21.96 -9.01 -29.89
N ALA A 524 22.69 -8.07 -29.28
CA ALA A 524 22.41 -6.64 -29.40
C ALA A 524 22.62 -6.13 -30.85
N GLU A 525 23.65 -6.62 -31.54
CA GLU A 525 23.87 -6.37 -32.97
C GLU A 525 22.71 -6.88 -33.83
N LEU A 526 22.21 -8.09 -33.54
CA LEU A 526 21.07 -8.67 -34.24
C LEU A 526 19.81 -7.80 -34.14
N LEU A 527 19.60 -7.16 -33.00
CA LEU A 527 18.45 -6.30 -32.72
C LEU A 527 18.64 -4.84 -33.18
N GLY A 528 19.70 -4.54 -33.93
CA GLY A 528 19.88 -3.26 -34.62
C GLY A 528 20.40 -2.11 -33.76
N ARG A 529 21.04 -2.37 -32.61
CA ARG A 529 21.72 -1.30 -31.86
C ARG A 529 23.06 -0.94 -32.50
N ASN A 530 23.08 0.20 -33.18
CA ASN A 530 24.32 0.92 -33.48
C ASN A 530 24.93 1.47 -32.18
N GLN A 531 26.25 1.41 -32.09
CA GLN A 531 27.09 1.80 -30.94
C GLN A 531 27.03 3.30 -30.60
N ASN A 532 25.86 3.83 -30.26
CA ASN A 532 25.73 5.21 -29.82
C ASN A 532 26.12 5.33 -28.33
N GLY A 533 27.43 5.42 -28.10
CA GLY A 533 28.05 6.14 -26.98
C GLY A 533 27.90 5.61 -25.55
N SER A 534 26.99 4.67 -25.26
CA SER A 534 26.91 4.05 -23.93
C SER A 534 27.97 2.95 -23.79
N THR A 535 28.97 3.19 -22.95
CA THR A 535 30.01 2.21 -22.58
C THR A 535 29.50 1.09 -21.67
N LYS A 536 28.22 1.09 -21.27
CA LYS A 536 27.63 0.08 -20.37
C LYS A 536 26.80 -0.94 -21.15
N ARG A 537 27.15 -2.22 -21.01
CA ARG A 537 26.35 -3.36 -21.48
C ARG A 537 25.14 -3.54 -20.56
N ASP A 538 23.94 -3.22 -21.03
CA ASP A 538 22.69 -3.45 -20.30
C ASP A 538 21.93 -4.66 -20.86
N LEU A 539 21.81 -5.72 -20.06
CA LEU A 539 21.10 -6.95 -20.43
C LEU A 539 19.67 -6.68 -20.95
N LEU A 540 19.01 -5.66 -20.38
CA LEU A 540 17.64 -5.30 -20.70
C LEU A 540 17.50 -4.70 -22.09
N ASP A 541 18.59 -4.19 -22.68
CA ASP A 541 18.61 -3.70 -24.05
C ASP A 541 18.36 -4.80 -25.07
N VAL A 542 18.69 -6.06 -24.75
CA VAL A 542 18.44 -7.22 -25.62
C VAL A 542 17.12 -7.87 -25.27
N VAL A 543 16.80 -7.98 -23.98
CA VAL A 543 15.60 -8.71 -23.52
C VAL A 543 14.32 -7.93 -23.81
N ARG A 544 14.30 -6.60 -23.62
CA ARG A 544 13.08 -5.80 -23.86
C ARG A 544 12.59 -5.87 -25.32
N PRO A 545 13.44 -5.72 -26.35
CA PRO A 545 13.02 -5.90 -27.74
C PRO A 545 12.50 -7.31 -28.03
N LEU A 546 13.14 -8.35 -27.48
CA LEU A 546 12.71 -9.74 -27.67
C LEU A 546 11.32 -10.00 -27.05
N CYS A 547 11.07 -9.51 -25.83
CA CYS A 547 9.75 -9.63 -25.21
C CYS A 547 8.68 -8.82 -25.97
N ARG A 548 9.04 -7.63 -26.47
CA ARG A 548 8.13 -6.81 -27.29
C ARG A 548 7.76 -7.52 -28.60
N PHE A 549 8.75 -8.07 -29.30
CA PHE A 549 8.53 -8.83 -30.54
C PHE A 549 7.47 -9.93 -30.35
N VAL A 550 7.59 -10.73 -29.28
CA VAL A 550 6.63 -11.79 -29.00
C VAL A 550 5.25 -11.24 -28.58
N GLY A 551 5.21 -10.11 -27.89
CA GLY A 551 3.99 -9.38 -27.56
C GLY A 551 3.22 -8.86 -28.79
N GLU A 552 3.92 -8.62 -29.92
CA GLU A 552 3.34 -8.13 -31.18
C GLU A 552 2.88 -9.27 -32.11
N LEU A 553 3.27 -10.53 -31.85
CA LEU A 553 2.82 -11.68 -32.62
C LEU A 553 1.30 -11.89 -32.49
N ASN A 554 0.65 -12.27 -33.60
CA ASN A 554 -0.76 -12.67 -33.62
C ASN A 554 -0.99 -14.05 -32.95
N GLU A 555 -2.25 -14.44 -32.72
CA GLU A 555 -2.57 -15.71 -32.03
C GLU A 555 -2.01 -16.91 -32.80
N TYR A 556 -2.07 -16.88 -34.14
CA TYR A 556 -1.55 -17.95 -34.99
C TYR A 556 -0.05 -18.18 -34.77
N ALA A 557 0.78 -17.15 -34.90
CA ALA A 557 2.22 -17.23 -34.70
C ALA A 557 2.60 -17.68 -33.27
N ARG A 558 1.76 -17.35 -32.27
CA ARG A 558 1.97 -17.75 -30.87
C ARG A 558 1.74 -19.24 -30.61
N TYR A 559 0.86 -19.91 -31.37
CA TYR A 559 0.44 -21.27 -31.05
C TYR A 559 0.74 -22.32 -32.14
N THR A 560 1.01 -21.90 -33.37
CA THR A 560 1.19 -22.84 -34.49
C THR A 560 2.35 -23.81 -34.27
N GLN A 561 2.17 -25.06 -34.68
CA GLN A 561 3.18 -26.12 -34.65
C GLN A 561 3.81 -26.34 -36.03
N THR A 562 3.51 -25.51 -37.02
CA THR A 562 4.01 -25.67 -38.40
C THR A 562 5.41 -25.08 -38.62
N VAL A 563 5.96 -24.37 -37.63
CA VAL A 563 7.32 -23.82 -37.65
C VAL A 563 8.35 -24.83 -37.12
N GLY A 564 9.63 -24.62 -37.41
CA GLY A 564 10.71 -25.54 -37.00
C GLY A 564 10.79 -25.77 -35.48
N PRO A 565 11.31 -26.93 -35.02
CA PRO A 565 11.35 -27.28 -33.60
C PRO A 565 12.19 -26.32 -32.74
N ALA A 566 13.28 -25.78 -33.30
CA ALA A 566 14.07 -24.74 -32.62
C ALA A 566 13.27 -23.44 -32.45
N THR A 567 12.46 -23.08 -33.44
CA THR A 567 11.60 -21.89 -33.43
C THR A 567 10.46 -22.02 -32.42
N ILE A 568 9.86 -23.21 -32.30
CA ILE A 568 8.91 -23.53 -31.23
C ILE A 568 9.57 -23.31 -29.87
N GLY A 569 10.76 -23.88 -29.66
CA GLY A 569 11.50 -23.71 -28.41
C GLY A 569 11.84 -22.25 -28.10
N ILE A 570 12.29 -21.48 -29.09
CA ILE A 570 12.60 -20.05 -28.94
C ILE A 570 11.35 -19.27 -28.54
N ARG A 571 10.23 -19.52 -29.25
CA ARG A 571 8.93 -18.89 -28.95
C ARG A 571 8.46 -19.20 -27.54
N GLU A 572 8.52 -20.46 -27.12
CA GLU A 572 8.12 -20.88 -25.77
C GLU A 572 9.01 -20.26 -24.69
N ALA A 573 10.33 -20.27 -24.89
CA ALA A 573 11.28 -19.62 -23.99
C ALA A 573 10.98 -18.13 -23.83
N LEU A 574 10.64 -17.42 -24.92
CA LEU A 574 10.29 -16.01 -24.89
C LEU A 574 8.92 -15.74 -24.24
N LEU A 575 7.90 -16.58 -24.50
CA LEU A 575 6.56 -16.44 -23.91
C LEU A 575 6.55 -16.74 -22.40
N GLN A 576 7.38 -17.69 -21.96
CA GLN A 576 7.46 -18.11 -20.55
C GLN A 576 8.56 -17.38 -19.77
N ALA A 577 9.26 -16.44 -20.40
CA ALA A 577 10.40 -15.74 -19.82
C ALA A 577 9.99 -14.99 -18.54
N ARG A 578 10.45 -15.48 -17.38
CA ARG A 578 10.30 -14.80 -16.09
C ARG A 578 11.56 -14.10 -15.62
N GLN A 579 12.73 -14.49 -16.15
CA GLN A 579 14.03 -13.99 -15.72
C GLN A 579 14.92 -13.70 -16.95
N PRO A 580 15.39 -12.45 -17.16
CA PRO A 580 16.18 -12.04 -18.33
C PRO A 580 17.48 -12.81 -18.54
N ASP A 581 18.21 -13.06 -17.45
CA ASP A 581 19.49 -13.77 -17.49
C ASP A 581 19.29 -15.25 -17.84
N ARG A 582 18.26 -15.87 -17.24
CA ARG A 582 17.89 -17.25 -17.54
C ARG A 582 17.44 -17.38 -18.99
N LEU A 583 16.63 -16.44 -19.48
CA LEU A 583 16.20 -16.41 -20.88
C LEU A 583 17.39 -16.42 -21.83
N LEU A 584 18.32 -15.46 -21.69
CA LEU A 584 19.42 -15.29 -22.65
C LEU A 584 20.50 -16.37 -22.55
N PHE A 585 20.80 -16.83 -21.34
CA PHE A 585 21.96 -17.70 -21.10
C PHE A 585 21.61 -19.14 -20.80
N THR A 586 20.34 -19.47 -20.56
CA THR A 586 19.89 -20.84 -20.25
C THR A 586 18.80 -21.29 -21.19
N ASP A 587 17.67 -20.58 -21.25
CA ASP A 587 16.47 -21.05 -21.94
C ASP A 587 16.61 -20.95 -23.47
N LEU A 588 17.08 -19.81 -24.02
CA LEU A 588 17.33 -19.66 -25.46
C LEU A 588 18.43 -20.60 -25.99
N PRO A 589 19.60 -20.76 -25.32
CA PRO A 589 20.60 -21.73 -25.76
C PRO A 589 20.04 -23.16 -25.79
N THR A 590 19.27 -23.53 -24.76
CA THR A 590 18.65 -24.86 -24.67
C THR A 590 17.60 -25.06 -25.77
N ALA A 591 16.77 -24.04 -26.05
CA ALA A 591 15.82 -24.04 -27.16
C ALA A 591 16.50 -24.20 -28.54
N CYS A 592 17.71 -23.65 -28.68
CA CYS A 592 18.53 -23.81 -29.89
C CYS A 592 19.35 -25.11 -29.91
N GLY A 593 19.15 -26.04 -28.97
CA GLY A 593 19.86 -27.32 -28.90
C GLY A 593 21.27 -27.26 -28.33
N MET A 594 21.63 -26.18 -27.62
CA MET A 594 22.94 -25.98 -26.98
C MET A 594 22.87 -26.04 -25.46
N LYS A 595 24.04 -26.21 -24.84
CA LYS A 595 24.17 -26.17 -23.37
C LYS A 595 24.07 -24.72 -22.86
N PRO A 596 23.54 -24.49 -21.63
CA PRO A 596 23.52 -23.18 -21.01
C PRO A 596 24.90 -22.51 -20.91
N PHE A 597 24.95 -21.20 -21.14
CA PHE A 597 26.14 -20.38 -21.05
C PHE A 597 26.45 -19.96 -19.61
N LYS A 598 27.47 -20.62 -19.03
CA LYS A 598 27.98 -20.28 -17.69
C LYS A 598 28.98 -19.12 -17.76
N SER A 599 29.03 -18.29 -16.72
CA SER A 599 29.92 -17.11 -16.64
C SER A 599 31.41 -17.45 -16.80
N ASN A 600 31.84 -18.67 -16.43
CA ASN A 600 33.24 -19.13 -16.50
C ASN A 600 33.49 -20.17 -17.60
N GLY A 601 32.56 -20.36 -18.54
CA GLY A 601 32.75 -21.32 -19.63
C GLY A 601 33.88 -20.92 -20.60
N LYS A 602 34.30 -21.85 -21.45
CA LYS A 602 35.00 -21.55 -22.71
C LYS A 602 34.09 -21.98 -23.86
N MET A 603 34.00 -21.16 -24.90
CA MET A 603 33.14 -21.38 -26.06
C MET A 603 33.86 -20.87 -27.28
N ASN A 604 33.75 -21.60 -28.39
CA ASN A 604 34.42 -21.23 -29.63
C ASN A 604 33.52 -20.31 -30.46
N ALA A 605 34.11 -19.43 -31.27
CA ALA A 605 33.36 -18.46 -32.09
C ALA A 605 32.30 -19.13 -32.99
N ALA A 606 32.58 -20.33 -33.52
CA ALA A 606 31.64 -21.09 -34.34
C ALA A 606 30.35 -21.50 -33.61
N GLU A 607 30.45 -21.88 -32.32
CA GLU A 607 29.26 -22.21 -31.51
C GLU A 607 28.41 -20.95 -31.28
N LEU A 608 29.06 -19.78 -31.18
CA LEU A 608 28.38 -18.51 -30.92
C LEU A 608 27.65 -18.03 -32.16
N ASP A 609 28.29 -18.13 -33.32
CA ASP A 609 27.65 -17.83 -34.60
C ASP A 609 26.48 -18.78 -34.87
N THR A 610 26.61 -20.07 -34.51
CA THR A 610 25.52 -21.06 -34.62
C THR A 610 24.31 -20.65 -33.77
N PHE A 611 24.54 -20.23 -32.53
CA PHE A 611 23.48 -19.73 -31.65
C PHE A 611 22.79 -18.48 -32.18
N VAL A 612 23.56 -17.45 -32.54
CA VAL A 612 23.00 -16.19 -33.01
C VAL A 612 22.22 -16.39 -34.31
N ASN A 613 22.70 -17.27 -35.20
CA ASN A 613 21.98 -17.62 -36.43
C ASN A 613 20.71 -18.42 -36.15
N ALA A 614 20.70 -19.35 -35.19
CA ALA A 614 19.50 -20.07 -34.79
C ALA A 614 18.42 -19.12 -34.25
N VAL A 615 18.79 -18.18 -33.37
CA VAL A 615 17.87 -17.15 -32.86
C VAL A 615 17.37 -16.24 -33.98
N ARG A 616 18.27 -15.78 -34.87
CA ARG A 616 17.90 -14.96 -36.04
C ARG A 616 16.87 -15.64 -36.93
N ASN A 617 17.13 -16.91 -37.26
CA ASN A 617 16.27 -17.69 -38.15
C ASN A 617 14.91 -17.95 -37.49
N GLY A 618 14.89 -18.28 -36.19
CA GLY A 618 13.64 -18.50 -35.46
C GLY A 618 12.77 -17.24 -35.38
N LEU A 619 13.38 -16.08 -35.09
CA LEU A 619 12.64 -14.81 -35.09
C LEU A 619 12.10 -14.45 -36.49
N ALA A 620 12.92 -14.65 -37.53
CA ALA A 620 12.49 -14.39 -38.91
C ALA A 620 11.37 -15.34 -39.38
N GLU A 621 11.41 -16.61 -38.96
CA GLU A 621 10.36 -17.60 -39.23
C GLU A 621 9.05 -17.23 -38.52
N LEU A 622 9.09 -16.82 -37.26
CA LEU A 622 7.90 -16.32 -36.53
C LEU A 622 7.30 -15.06 -37.17
N GLN A 623 8.14 -14.20 -37.75
CA GLN A 623 7.67 -13.00 -38.43
C GLN A 623 7.00 -13.33 -39.78
N ARG A 624 7.49 -14.34 -40.49
CA ARG A 624 7.00 -14.74 -41.82
C ARG A 624 5.85 -15.74 -41.78
N CYS A 625 5.69 -16.49 -40.69
CA CYS A 625 4.74 -17.60 -40.65
C CYS A 625 3.29 -17.18 -40.94
N TYR A 626 2.90 -15.94 -40.59
CA TYR A 626 1.57 -15.44 -40.90
C TYR A 626 1.40 -15.12 -42.38
N ASP A 627 2.39 -14.49 -43.01
CA ASP A 627 2.36 -14.20 -44.44
C ASP A 627 2.37 -15.50 -45.27
N GLU A 628 3.14 -16.50 -44.80
CA GLU A 628 3.16 -17.84 -45.38
C GLU A 628 1.80 -18.53 -45.25
N LEU A 629 1.13 -18.44 -44.10
CA LEU A 629 -0.25 -18.93 -43.93
C LEU A 629 -1.18 -18.27 -44.95
N LEU A 630 -1.17 -16.94 -45.08
CA LEU A 630 -2.04 -16.25 -46.05
C LEU A 630 -1.77 -16.69 -47.49
N ALA A 631 -0.49 -16.84 -47.87
CA ALA A 631 -0.12 -17.33 -49.19
C ALA A 631 -0.64 -18.75 -49.47
N GLU A 632 -0.54 -19.65 -48.48
CA GLU A 632 -1.09 -21.00 -48.56
C GLU A 632 -2.61 -21.00 -48.67
N LEU A 633 -3.31 -20.16 -47.90
CA LEU A 633 -4.76 -20.01 -47.98
C LEU A 633 -5.21 -19.51 -49.36
N GLY A 634 -4.52 -18.52 -49.92
CA GLY A 634 -4.76 -18.03 -51.28
C GLY A 634 -4.61 -19.14 -52.33
N LYS A 635 -3.59 -20.00 -52.18
CA LYS A 635 -3.37 -21.15 -53.06
C LYS A 635 -4.48 -22.20 -52.91
N SER A 636 -4.87 -22.53 -51.68
CA SER A 636 -5.97 -23.46 -51.40
C SER A 636 -7.29 -22.98 -52.00
N ILE A 637 -7.62 -21.69 -51.84
CA ILE A 637 -8.81 -21.08 -52.47
C ILE A 637 -8.73 -21.24 -53.98
N GLY A 638 -7.64 -20.82 -54.64
CA GLY A 638 -7.50 -20.94 -56.09
C GLY A 638 -7.63 -22.38 -56.60
N SER A 639 -7.05 -23.35 -55.88
CA SER A 639 -7.13 -24.77 -56.24
C SER A 639 -8.54 -25.35 -56.11
N ALA A 640 -9.31 -24.92 -55.10
CA ALA A 640 -10.66 -25.42 -54.84
C ALA A 640 -11.65 -25.03 -55.95
N PHE A 641 -11.40 -23.91 -56.65
CA PHE A 641 -12.25 -23.40 -57.72
C PHE A 641 -11.74 -23.71 -59.15
N GLY A 642 -10.72 -24.56 -59.29
CA GLY A 642 -10.30 -25.17 -60.56
C GLY A 642 -9.41 -24.30 -61.46
N GLU A 643 -8.68 -23.33 -60.92
CA GLU A 643 -7.97 -22.32 -61.70
C GLU A 643 -6.45 -22.55 -61.73
N ASN A 644 -5.92 -22.92 -62.89
CA ASN A 644 -4.50 -23.24 -63.13
C ASN A 644 -3.65 -21.99 -63.46
N GLY A 645 -3.85 -20.89 -62.74
CA GLY A 645 -3.20 -19.59 -62.99
C GLY A 645 -2.45 -19.02 -61.78
N THR A 646 -1.99 -17.77 -61.92
CA THR A 646 -1.44 -17.00 -60.78
C THR A 646 -2.57 -16.54 -59.85
N PHE A 647 -2.27 -16.29 -58.57
CA PHE A 647 -3.27 -15.90 -57.56
C PHE A 647 -4.20 -14.76 -58.02
N ARG A 648 -3.66 -13.73 -58.69
CA ARG A 648 -4.45 -12.59 -59.17
C ARG A 648 -5.41 -12.95 -60.31
N VAL A 649 -4.99 -13.82 -61.22
CA VAL A 649 -5.86 -14.33 -62.30
C VAL A 649 -7.00 -15.12 -61.69
N ASN A 650 -6.67 -15.99 -60.71
CA ASN A 650 -7.64 -16.81 -60.02
C ASN A 650 -8.65 -15.96 -59.25
N ARG A 651 -8.17 -15.01 -58.43
CA ARG A 651 -9.02 -14.05 -57.71
C ARG A 651 -9.97 -13.29 -58.64
N ALA A 652 -9.48 -12.78 -59.77
CA ALA A 652 -10.30 -12.03 -60.72
C ALA A 652 -11.36 -12.91 -61.41
N SER A 653 -11.02 -14.16 -61.72
CA SER A 653 -11.94 -15.14 -62.29
C SER A 653 -13.04 -15.51 -61.28
N LEU A 654 -12.65 -15.88 -60.05
CA LEU A 654 -13.58 -16.18 -58.96
C LEU A 654 -14.49 -14.98 -58.63
N ALA A 655 -13.96 -13.76 -58.58
CA ALA A 655 -14.74 -12.55 -58.30
C ALA A 655 -15.84 -12.33 -59.36
N ARG A 656 -15.54 -12.56 -60.64
CA ARG A 656 -16.52 -12.43 -61.73
C ARG A 656 -17.64 -13.46 -61.61
N ARG A 657 -17.26 -14.73 -61.38
CA ARG A 657 -18.19 -15.85 -61.19
C ARG A 657 -19.08 -15.62 -59.96
N ALA A 658 -18.48 -15.17 -58.87
CA ALA A 658 -19.17 -14.89 -57.62
C ALA A 658 -20.13 -13.70 -57.72
N ALA A 659 -19.76 -12.63 -58.44
CA ALA A 659 -20.65 -11.49 -58.68
C ALA A 659 -21.91 -11.89 -59.44
N ALA A 660 -21.79 -12.76 -60.45
CA ALA A 660 -22.93 -13.30 -61.18
C ALA A 660 -23.84 -14.13 -60.26
N LEU A 661 -23.24 -15.02 -59.44
CA LEU A 661 -23.96 -15.88 -58.51
C LEU A 661 -24.73 -15.09 -57.43
N ALA A 662 -24.12 -14.04 -56.87
CA ALA A 662 -24.64 -13.30 -55.72
C ALA A 662 -26.03 -12.67 -55.95
N SER A 663 -26.40 -12.42 -57.21
CA SER A 663 -27.65 -11.75 -57.58
C SER A 663 -28.90 -12.63 -57.42
N TRP A 664 -28.75 -13.96 -57.46
CA TRP A 664 -29.90 -14.88 -57.51
C TRP A 664 -29.79 -16.07 -56.53
N VAL A 665 -28.64 -16.25 -55.85
CA VAL A 665 -28.47 -17.29 -54.83
C VAL A 665 -29.34 -17.04 -53.58
N ALA A 666 -30.09 -18.06 -53.16
CA ALA A 666 -30.95 -18.02 -51.97
C ALA A 666 -30.22 -18.48 -50.69
N ASP A 667 -29.23 -19.38 -50.79
CA ASP A 667 -28.45 -19.84 -49.64
C ASP A 667 -27.62 -18.71 -49.03
N THR A 668 -27.89 -18.38 -47.77
CA THR A 668 -27.28 -17.24 -47.08
C THR A 668 -25.76 -17.35 -46.93
N ASN A 669 -25.24 -18.56 -46.73
CA ASN A 669 -23.80 -18.79 -46.54
C ASN A 669 -23.05 -18.63 -47.88
N LEU A 670 -23.59 -19.23 -48.94
CA LEU A 670 -23.07 -19.09 -50.28
C LEU A 670 -23.19 -17.67 -50.81
N LYS A 671 -24.28 -16.96 -50.49
CA LYS A 671 -24.46 -15.53 -50.82
C LYS A 671 -23.40 -14.68 -50.15
N SER A 672 -23.15 -14.91 -48.87
CA SER A 672 -22.13 -14.20 -48.09
C SER A 672 -20.73 -14.46 -48.64
N PHE A 673 -20.44 -15.71 -49.02
CA PHE A 673 -19.19 -16.07 -49.69
C PHE A 673 -19.06 -15.36 -51.03
N ALA A 674 -20.10 -15.41 -51.88
CA ALA A 674 -20.08 -14.81 -53.20
C ALA A 674 -19.89 -13.28 -53.16
N LEU A 675 -20.56 -12.59 -52.24
CA LEU A 675 -20.40 -11.14 -52.05
C LEU A 675 -18.97 -10.78 -51.63
N ARG A 676 -18.34 -11.54 -50.73
CA ARG A 676 -16.96 -11.30 -50.30
C ARG A 676 -15.94 -11.67 -51.38
N ALA A 677 -16.18 -12.77 -52.10
CA ALA A 677 -15.31 -13.20 -53.21
C ALA A 677 -15.33 -12.19 -54.35
N ALA A 678 -16.48 -11.55 -54.62
CA ALA A 678 -16.66 -10.50 -55.62
C ALA A 678 -16.06 -9.13 -55.22
N ASP A 679 -15.62 -8.93 -53.97
CA ASP A 679 -15.11 -7.62 -53.53
C ASP A 679 -13.71 -7.33 -54.10
N THR A 680 -13.66 -6.35 -55.01
CA THR A 680 -12.45 -5.89 -55.68
C THR A 680 -11.77 -4.71 -54.97
N ARG A 681 -12.35 -4.18 -53.88
CA ARG A 681 -11.82 -3.03 -53.14
C ARG A 681 -10.76 -3.41 -52.11
N LEU A 682 -10.78 -4.66 -51.64
CA LEU A 682 -9.81 -5.18 -50.68
C LEU A 682 -8.47 -5.50 -51.36
N ASP A 683 -7.36 -5.29 -50.66
CA ASP A 683 -6.07 -5.82 -51.10
C ASP A 683 -6.04 -7.37 -51.05
N ASP A 684 -4.97 -7.96 -51.58
CA ASP A 684 -4.84 -9.43 -51.70
C ASP A 684 -4.90 -10.13 -50.32
N SER A 685 -4.23 -9.59 -49.30
CA SER A 685 -4.20 -10.17 -47.95
C SER A 685 -5.55 -10.02 -47.23
N ALA A 686 -6.14 -8.82 -47.25
CA ALA A 686 -7.43 -8.54 -46.63
C ALA A 686 -8.57 -9.34 -47.28
N TRP A 687 -8.47 -9.62 -48.59
CA TRP A 687 -9.43 -10.47 -49.29
C TRP A 687 -9.34 -11.93 -48.85
N ILE A 688 -8.12 -12.48 -48.72
CA ILE A 688 -7.89 -13.84 -48.20
C ILE A 688 -8.43 -13.93 -46.78
N GLU A 689 -8.08 -12.96 -45.91
CA GLU A 689 -8.56 -12.91 -44.53
C GLU A 689 -10.09 -12.88 -44.45
N SER A 690 -10.75 -12.08 -45.29
CA SER A 690 -12.20 -11.95 -45.33
C SER A 690 -12.91 -13.26 -45.70
N LEU A 691 -12.38 -13.99 -46.68
CA LEU A 691 -12.91 -15.29 -47.09
C LEU A 691 -12.62 -16.38 -46.06
N SER A 692 -11.39 -16.46 -45.59
CA SER A 692 -10.98 -17.43 -44.59
C SER A 692 -11.72 -17.21 -43.26
N ALA A 693 -11.96 -15.96 -42.86
CA ALA A 693 -12.76 -15.64 -41.69
C ALA A 693 -14.22 -16.08 -41.82
N LEU A 694 -14.80 -16.01 -43.02
CA LEU A 694 -16.16 -16.49 -43.26
C LEU A 694 -16.24 -18.02 -43.13
N LEU A 695 -15.31 -18.73 -43.78
CA LEU A 695 -15.31 -20.19 -43.86
C LEU A 695 -14.95 -20.85 -42.51
N ALA A 696 -14.00 -20.27 -41.78
CA ALA A 696 -13.57 -20.79 -40.48
C ALA A 696 -14.34 -20.20 -39.28
N HIS A 697 -15.18 -19.19 -39.51
CA HIS A 697 -15.83 -18.36 -38.47
C HIS A 697 -14.85 -17.70 -37.48
N LYS A 698 -13.58 -17.52 -37.87
CA LYS A 698 -12.53 -16.88 -37.07
C LYS A 698 -11.50 -16.27 -38.03
N PRO A 699 -10.96 -15.06 -37.82
CA PRO A 699 -9.95 -14.48 -38.70
C PRO A 699 -8.62 -15.27 -38.64
N PRO A 700 -7.87 -15.41 -39.76
CA PRO A 700 -6.62 -16.18 -39.81
C PRO A 700 -5.59 -15.83 -38.75
N GLY A 701 -5.43 -14.55 -38.41
CA GLY A 701 -4.52 -14.11 -37.35
C GLY A 701 -4.85 -14.69 -35.96
N ALA A 702 -6.08 -15.18 -35.78
CA ALA A 702 -6.55 -15.81 -34.55
C ALA A 702 -6.62 -17.35 -34.65
N TRP A 703 -6.09 -17.96 -35.71
CA TRP A 703 -6.21 -19.40 -35.93
C TRP A 703 -5.29 -20.22 -35.03
N ARG A 704 -5.71 -21.47 -34.84
CA ARG A 704 -4.86 -22.58 -34.40
C ARG A 704 -4.86 -23.65 -35.49
N ASP A 705 -3.95 -24.62 -35.40
CA ASP A 705 -3.75 -25.60 -36.47
C ASP A 705 -5.01 -26.48 -36.72
N ASP A 706 -5.88 -26.65 -35.71
CA ASP A 706 -7.19 -27.29 -35.85
C ASP A 706 -8.20 -26.45 -36.67
N THR A 707 -8.14 -25.13 -36.53
CA THR A 707 -8.99 -24.17 -37.26
C THR A 707 -8.66 -24.20 -38.75
N ARG A 708 -7.38 -24.41 -39.09
CA ARG A 708 -6.94 -24.60 -40.47
C ARG A 708 -7.58 -25.83 -41.10
N ALA A 709 -7.61 -26.96 -40.40
CA ALA A 709 -8.28 -28.18 -40.90
C ALA A 709 -9.78 -27.96 -41.15
N ARG A 710 -10.44 -27.19 -40.27
CA ARG A 710 -11.86 -26.78 -40.46
C ARG A 710 -12.05 -25.91 -41.69
N PHE A 711 -11.16 -24.95 -41.93
CA PHE A 711 -11.19 -24.11 -43.12
C PHE A 711 -11.12 -24.94 -44.41
N GLU A 712 -10.18 -25.88 -44.50
CA GLU A 712 -10.00 -26.71 -45.70
C GLU A 712 -11.25 -27.54 -46.03
N LEU A 713 -11.90 -28.07 -44.99
CA LEU A 713 -13.16 -28.80 -45.12
C LEU A 713 -14.31 -27.90 -45.63
N GLU A 714 -14.50 -26.74 -45.00
CA GLU A 714 -15.58 -25.80 -45.37
C GLU A 714 -15.34 -25.14 -46.74
N LEU A 715 -14.07 -24.88 -47.09
CA LEU A 715 -13.69 -24.42 -48.42
C LEU A 715 -14.11 -25.44 -49.49
N THR A 716 -13.82 -26.72 -49.27
CA THR A 716 -14.18 -27.80 -50.20
C THR A 716 -15.70 -27.91 -50.36
N LYS A 717 -16.45 -27.87 -49.26
CA LYS A 717 -17.92 -27.90 -49.29
C LYS A 717 -18.48 -26.69 -50.05
N THR A 718 -17.97 -25.49 -49.75
CA THR A 718 -18.42 -24.25 -50.37
C THR A 718 -18.08 -24.22 -51.86
N ALA A 719 -16.90 -24.68 -52.27
CA ALA A 719 -16.52 -24.75 -53.67
C ALA A 719 -17.39 -25.72 -54.48
N ARG A 720 -17.75 -26.87 -53.90
CA ARG A 720 -18.70 -27.82 -54.52
C ARG A 720 -20.09 -27.22 -54.65
N LEU A 721 -20.61 -26.61 -53.58
CA LEU A 721 -21.92 -25.97 -53.60
C LEU A 721 -21.94 -24.78 -54.57
N PHE A 722 -20.87 -23.99 -54.61
CA PHE A 722 -20.70 -22.89 -55.56
C PHE A 722 -20.77 -23.40 -56.99
N SER A 723 -19.97 -24.42 -57.35
CA SER A 723 -19.98 -24.99 -58.70
C SER A 723 -21.34 -25.61 -59.05
N HIS A 724 -21.98 -26.28 -58.08
CA HIS A 724 -23.33 -26.85 -58.23
C HIS A 724 -24.37 -25.78 -58.55
N VAL A 725 -24.37 -24.68 -57.79
CA VAL A 725 -25.33 -23.60 -57.99
C VAL A 725 -24.97 -22.81 -59.25
N GLU A 726 -23.69 -22.52 -59.49
CA GLU A 726 -23.23 -21.88 -60.73
C GLU A 726 -23.73 -22.62 -61.98
N ALA A 727 -23.75 -23.97 -61.97
CA ALA A 727 -24.34 -24.75 -63.07
C ALA A 727 -25.86 -24.55 -63.22
N LEU A 728 -26.60 -24.39 -62.12
CA LEU A 728 -28.07 -24.27 -62.12
C LEU A 728 -28.59 -22.90 -62.59
N GLY A 729 -27.92 -21.80 -62.24
CA GLY A 729 -28.44 -20.45 -62.52
C GLY A 729 -27.75 -19.68 -63.64
N PHE A 730 -27.55 -20.33 -64.78
CA PHE A 730 -27.31 -19.64 -66.05
C PHE A 730 -28.58 -19.39 -66.91
N PRO A 731 -29.78 -19.02 -66.41
CA PRO A 731 -30.78 -18.39 -67.28
C PRO A 731 -30.44 -16.89 -67.37
N GLY A 732 -29.59 -16.48 -68.33
CA GLY A 732 -29.45 -15.04 -68.58
C GLY A 732 -28.29 -14.51 -69.43
N GLN A 733 -27.24 -15.26 -69.76
CA GLN A 733 -26.11 -14.71 -70.55
C GLN A 733 -25.66 -15.52 -71.78
N GLN A 734 -26.52 -16.42 -72.26
CA GLN A 734 -26.45 -16.95 -73.63
C GLN A 734 -27.78 -16.75 -74.36
N GLN A 735 -28.45 -15.61 -74.13
CA GLN A 735 -29.65 -15.26 -74.89
C GLN A 735 -29.31 -14.66 -76.27
N ASP A 736 -28.05 -14.29 -76.52
CA ASP A 736 -27.63 -13.67 -77.78
C ASP A 736 -27.03 -14.64 -78.83
N ASP A 737 -26.80 -15.92 -78.51
CA ASP A 737 -26.15 -16.86 -79.45
C ASP A 737 -26.91 -18.18 -79.72
N TYR A 738 -28.15 -18.30 -79.23
CA TYR A 738 -29.02 -19.44 -79.55
C TYR A 738 -30.26 -18.97 -80.33
N GLN A 739 -30.29 -19.28 -81.63
CA GLN A 739 -31.43 -19.03 -82.54
C GLN A 739 -32.66 -19.93 -82.25
N GLY A 740 -33.06 -20.12 -80.98
CA GLY A 740 -33.96 -21.24 -80.65
C GLY A 740 -34.83 -21.11 -79.40
N GLY A 741 -35.45 -19.96 -79.15
CA GLY A 741 -36.62 -19.83 -78.24
C GLY A 741 -36.40 -20.18 -76.75
N GLU A 742 -37.41 -19.92 -75.91
CA GLU A 742 -37.38 -20.23 -74.48
C GLU A 742 -37.20 -21.73 -74.21
N ALA A 743 -36.34 -22.05 -73.23
CA ALA A 743 -36.18 -23.41 -72.73
C ALA A 743 -37.45 -23.84 -71.97
N VAL A 744 -38.01 -24.99 -72.34
CA VAL A 744 -39.25 -25.51 -71.73
C VAL A 744 -38.93 -26.48 -70.59
N GLU A 745 -37.74 -27.08 -70.58
CA GLU A 745 -37.30 -28.02 -69.57
C GLU A 745 -35.77 -28.02 -69.44
N SER A 746 -35.25 -28.11 -68.22
CA SER A 746 -33.80 -28.17 -67.94
C SER A 746 -33.50 -29.31 -66.97
N MET A 747 -32.56 -30.18 -67.34
CA MET A 747 -32.16 -31.34 -66.55
C MET A 747 -30.65 -31.31 -66.29
N ARG A 748 -30.23 -31.63 -65.06
CA ARG A 748 -28.81 -31.78 -64.72
C ARG A 748 -28.47 -33.26 -64.63
N ILE A 749 -27.36 -33.65 -65.25
CA ILE A 749 -26.80 -34.99 -65.07
C ILE A 749 -25.39 -34.85 -64.48
N GLY A 750 -25.17 -35.50 -63.34
CA GLY A 750 -23.89 -35.59 -62.65
C GLY A 750 -23.45 -37.04 -62.55
N ILE A 751 -22.19 -37.33 -62.86
CA ILE A 751 -21.60 -38.67 -62.72
C ILE A 751 -20.31 -38.57 -61.94
N THR A 752 -20.30 -39.27 -60.81
CA THR A 752 -19.11 -39.45 -59.97
C THR A 752 -18.60 -40.87 -60.17
N THR A 753 -17.37 -41.02 -60.65
CA THR A 753 -16.72 -42.34 -60.79
C THR A 753 -15.86 -42.69 -59.58
N SER A 754 -15.47 -43.96 -59.45
CA SER A 754 -14.68 -44.48 -58.32
C SER A 754 -13.27 -43.88 -58.22
N ASP A 755 -12.80 -43.18 -59.25
CA ASP A 755 -11.58 -42.37 -59.26
C ASP A 755 -11.79 -40.95 -58.69
N ALA A 756 -12.95 -40.71 -58.06
CA ALA A 756 -13.39 -39.42 -57.53
C ALA A 756 -13.48 -38.29 -58.57
N THR A 757 -13.48 -38.61 -59.87
CA THR A 757 -13.79 -37.61 -60.90
C THR A 757 -15.29 -37.40 -60.98
N GLU A 758 -15.71 -36.15 -60.80
CA GLU A 758 -17.10 -35.71 -60.87
C GLU A 758 -17.27 -34.87 -62.13
N ARG A 759 -18.20 -35.29 -63.01
CA ARG A 759 -18.57 -34.53 -64.22
C ARG A 759 -20.03 -34.14 -64.14
N GLU A 760 -20.29 -32.86 -64.31
CA GLU A 760 -21.63 -32.31 -64.29
C GLU A 760 -21.92 -31.57 -65.60
N HIS A 761 -23.12 -31.75 -66.12
CA HIS A 761 -23.59 -31.01 -67.29
C HIS A 761 -25.08 -30.73 -67.19
N VAL A 762 -25.48 -29.55 -67.68
CA VAL A 762 -26.87 -29.12 -67.69
C VAL A 762 -27.38 -29.18 -69.12
N VAL A 763 -28.35 -30.06 -69.35
CA VAL A 763 -29.01 -30.24 -70.64
C VAL A 763 -30.28 -29.40 -70.65
N ARG A 764 -30.48 -28.59 -71.70
CA ARG A 764 -31.68 -27.77 -71.89
C ARG A 764 -32.47 -28.27 -73.08
N VAL A 765 -33.77 -28.48 -72.88
CA VAL A 765 -34.73 -28.88 -73.90
C VAL A 765 -35.58 -27.66 -74.25
N THR A 766 -35.58 -27.27 -75.52
CA THR A 766 -36.37 -26.13 -76.01
C THR A 766 -37.70 -26.62 -76.56
N ALA A 767 -38.66 -25.70 -76.76
CA ALA A 767 -39.95 -26.05 -77.38
C ALA A 767 -39.78 -26.76 -78.74
N ALA A 768 -38.73 -26.41 -79.49
CA ALA A 768 -38.42 -26.99 -80.79
C ALA A 768 -37.84 -28.42 -80.69
N THR A 769 -37.07 -28.75 -79.65
CA THR A 769 -36.42 -30.05 -79.50
C THR A 769 -37.20 -31.04 -78.65
N LYS A 770 -38.16 -30.58 -77.84
CA LYS A 770 -38.95 -31.39 -76.92
C LYS A 770 -39.55 -32.64 -77.55
N LYS A 771 -40.22 -32.49 -78.69
CA LYS A 771 -40.86 -33.63 -79.39
C LYS A 771 -39.85 -34.73 -79.76
N ARG A 772 -38.63 -34.35 -80.15
CA ARG A 772 -37.58 -35.28 -80.53
C ARG A 772 -36.89 -35.92 -79.31
N VAL A 773 -36.80 -35.18 -78.21
CA VAL A 773 -36.33 -35.71 -76.92
C VAL A 773 -37.32 -36.74 -76.38
N ASP A 774 -38.63 -36.45 -76.41
CA ASP A 774 -39.69 -37.38 -75.98
C ASP A 774 -39.73 -38.68 -76.82
N GLU A 775 -39.44 -38.58 -78.12
CA GLU A 775 -39.32 -39.75 -79.02
C GLU A 775 -38.09 -40.61 -78.66
N LEU A 776 -36.92 -39.99 -78.48
CA LEU A 776 -35.70 -40.67 -78.05
C LEU A 776 -35.85 -41.29 -76.65
N GLU A 777 -36.54 -40.61 -75.73
CA GLU A 777 -36.84 -41.14 -74.40
C GLU A 777 -37.61 -42.46 -74.50
N LYS A 778 -38.64 -42.53 -75.35
CA LYS A 778 -39.42 -43.76 -75.57
C LYS A 778 -38.58 -44.89 -76.16
N GLU A 779 -37.67 -44.58 -77.09
CA GLU A 779 -36.74 -45.58 -77.64
C GLU A 779 -35.79 -46.13 -76.57
N ILE A 780 -35.21 -45.23 -75.76
CA ILE A 780 -34.32 -45.61 -74.65
C ILE A 780 -35.09 -46.40 -73.59
N GLN A 781 -36.29 -45.97 -73.21
CA GLN A 781 -37.17 -46.70 -72.29
C GLN A 781 -37.52 -48.08 -72.85
N HIS A 782 -37.77 -48.23 -74.16
CA HIS A 782 -38.03 -49.52 -74.78
C HIS A 782 -36.82 -50.46 -74.66
N VAL A 783 -35.60 -49.97 -74.90
CA VAL A 783 -34.36 -50.74 -74.74
C VAL A 783 -34.12 -51.11 -73.27
N VAL A 784 -34.28 -50.15 -72.35
CA VAL A 784 -34.12 -50.35 -70.90
C VAL A 784 -35.15 -51.33 -70.35
N SER A 785 -36.40 -51.29 -70.82
CA SER A 785 -37.47 -52.19 -70.38
C SER A 785 -37.23 -53.66 -70.75
N LYS A 786 -36.47 -53.94 -71.84
CA LYS A 786 -36.08 -55.30 -72.21
C LYS A 786 -35.10 -55.92 -71.21
N VAL A 787 -34.26 -55.09 -70.58
CA VAL A 787 -33.28 -55.50 -69.57
C VAL A 787 -33.90 -55.51 -68.16
N GLY A 788 -34.78 -54.53 -67.87
CA GLY A 788 -35.42 -54.35 -66.56
C GLY A 788 -36.46 -55.41 -66.18
N LYS A 789 -37.03 -56.16 -67.14
CA LYS A 789 -38.04 -57.22 -66.87
C LYS A 789 -37.54 -58.38 -66.01
N ASN A 790 -36.22 -58.55 -65.85
CA ASN A 790 -35.63 -59.60 -65.02
C ASN A 790 -35.11 -59.12 -63.65
N GLY A 791 -35.54 -57.95 -63.17
CA GLY A 791 -35.12 -57.40 -61.87
C GLY A 791 -33.71 -56.79 -61.85
N GLN A 792 -33.09 -56.56 -63.01
CA GLN A 792 -31.75 -56.00 -63.16
C GLN A 792 -31.77 -54.50 -63.48
N ILE A 793 -32.49 -53.71 -62.68
CA ILE A 793 -32.57 -52.24 -62.85
C ILE A 793 -31.18 -51.60 -62.73
N ASP A 794 -30.36 -52.08 -61.80
CA ASP A 794 -28.99 -51.57 -61.58
C ASP A 794 -28.09 -51.76 -62.81
N LEU A 795 -28.28 -52.81 -63.61
CA LEU A 795 -27.52 -53.05 -64.84
C LEU A 795 -27.86 -52.00 -65.90
N ALA A 796 -29.14 -51.64 -66.02
CA ALA A 796 -29.59 -50.60 -66.94
C ALA A 796 -29.11 -49.20 -66.51
N ILE A 797 -29.18 -48.90 -65.21
CA ILE A 797 -28.66 -47.65 -64.64
C ILE A 797 -27.14 -47.55 -64.86
N ALA A 798 -26.39 -48.63 -64.63
CA ALA A 798 -24.95 -48.67 -64.87
C ALA A 798 -24.60 -48.47 -66.36
N ALA A 799 -25.37 -49.06 -67.28
CA ALA A 799 -25.18 -48.85 -68.71
C ALA A 799 -25.44 -47.39 -69.12
N LEU A 800 -26.54 -46.79 -68.64
CA LEU A 800 -26.85 -45.37 -68.87
C LEU A 800 -25.77 -44.46 -68.30
N ALA A 801 -25.33 -44.70 -67.06
CA ALA A 801 -24.25 -43.94 -66.44
C ALA A 801 -22.93 -44.02 -67.24
N ARG A 802 -22.57 -45.21 -67.78
CA ARG A 802 -21.35 -45.34 -68.61
C ARG A 802 -21.47 -44.63 -69.95
N VAL A 803 -22.64 -44.67 -70.59
CA VAL A 803 -22.90 -43.96 -71.86
C VAL A 803 -22.85 -42.46 -71.62
N THR A 804 -23.55 -41.98 -70.60
CA THR A 804 -23.56 -40.56 -70.26
C THR A 804 -22.17 -40.07 -69.85
N ASN A 805 -21.39 -40.82 -69.07
CA ASN A 805 -20.01 -40.42 -68.73
C ASN A 805 -19.10 -40.30 -69.97
N LYS A 806 -19.36 -41.09 -71.02
CA LYS A 806 -18.66 -40.95 -72.32
C LYS A 806 -19.14 -39.73 -73.10
N LEU A 807 -20.43 -39.41 -73.05
CA LEU A 807 -20.99 -38.21 -73.70
C LEU A 807 -20.56 -36.91 -72.99
N LEU A 808 -20.23 -36.99 -71.70
CA LEU A 808 -19.69 -35.88 -70.91
C LEU A 808 -18.16 -35.75 -70.99
N LYS A 809 -17.47 -36.58 -71.79
CA LYS A 809 -16.06 -36.37 -72.17
C LYS A 809 -16.01 -35.50 -73.41
#